data_AF-A0A0D3IVY1-F1
#
_entry.id   AF-A0A0D3IVY1-F1
#
_cell.length_a   1.000
_cell.length_b   1.000
_cell.length_c   1.000
_cell.angle_alpha   90.00
_cell.angle_beta   90.00
_cell.angle_gamma   90.00
#
_symmetry.space_group_name_H-M   'P 1'
#
loop_
_entity.id
_entity.type
_entity.pdbx_description
1 polymer ?
#
loop_
_entity_poly.entity_id
_entity_poly.type
_entity_poly.pdbx_seq_one_letter_code
_entity_poly.pdbx_strand_id
1 'polypeptide(L)'
;MSELQYFDHVQRGCVDCPAAGVRLVILFGVLFAAAATGVLFYLALTRIAACGRLGARAAHRLKYIELSVGFQPKLKVLLSFYQIGATLGPVYGVRLHESLTRWTDILDAFSLDVLGLTYPDSCIGSMRARILLSALWPILVILLGAIALASHTVAVWLLSDRAGHLRSDLGRATLGRVLYWAILVAYLVLPSVSRSIFKARKCESFSINVLDETRRSYLMADLDVLCSADDDKYRELDLIFWSFFVLWPVLVPLTFLVLLLSLRPAVRAQRISPLANACRFLWRDYDADFIFWEVFDLVRKLFLASLVLFIDQEYGSSKLLRLVVATVVSALFLAALALARPFKRSDDLHLACVANLLLTCCFCLGAVIQLCGDDNDLCYQLVGIQSGRRASEFVVVLTVAMLVASLLIVFFKTATAVRVPTLRLVSTGRAPILELPAACHFHAFISHAWGTGQDQTHTVVRRLQLLLPGVRIWLDVDNLDDVGKLEESVADSATFIIFLSSGYFRSWNCRRELYAALASVRPFIVVHEADTAKGGASLAALRDECRDSCVEVAPPAYPSYSGPGEVLTRVFEEAEPIVWVRVHDFQLESLKEVALRMLRQSPYYSLHLNELASGVTVPGEIGSHGFTGLVTILVCRENEGAHDVATEVKAAAAEGHSSTTAAPDSPDVVVIREASEVLKEANAPAPLQGRAVLLLYLNEKTFLDPSGTVARIVQTAMDRRIAIAPVAEQDPASGGVAFRQFFQQTPQVLQQPPYKLFDTLAVPLYPSQQHRKCCLARKGGRRVEPAAPAAESPEVEKAEGAWIGMQHLELTDD
;
A
#
# COMPACT_ATOMS: atom_id res chain seq x y z
N MET A 1 -38.45 -15.51 -40.69
CA MET A 1 -37.13 -15.10 -41.23
C MET A 1 -36.27 -16.35 -41.28
N SER A 2 -35.53 -16.61 -42.37
CA SER A 2 -34.60 -17.73 -42.41
C SER A 2 -33.58 -17.60 -41.27
N GLU A 3 -33.23 -18.71 -40.61
CA GLU A 3 -32.33 -18.82 -39.44
C GLU A 3 -30.87 -18.32 -39.69
N LEU A 4 -30.63 -17.63 -40.80
CA LEU A 4 -29.31 -17.28 -41.32
C LEU A 4 -29.06 -15.77 -41.41
N GLN A 5 -29.99 -14.91 -40.95
CA GLN A 5 -29.84 -13.45 -41.05
C GLN A 5 -30.14 -12.73 -39.73
N TYR A 6 -29.35 -11.70 -39.41
CA TYR A 6 -29.59 -10.79 -38.29
C TYR A 6 -29.73 -9.34 -38.78
N PHE A 7 -30.49 -8.51 -38.06
CA PHE A 7 -30.65 -7.11 -38.43
C PHE A 7 -29.42 -6.30 -37.98
N ASP A 8 -28.67 -5.76 -38.93
CA ASP A 8 -27.56 -4.83 -38.68
C ASP A 8 -28.12 -3.40 -38.67
N HIS A 9 -28.09 -2.77 -37.49
CA HIS A 9 -28.57 -1.41 -37.30
C HIS A 9 -27.71 -0.35 -38.02
N VAL A 10 -26.43 -0.63 -38.28
CA VAL A 10 -25.52 0.28 -39.00
C VAL A 10 -25.83 0.26 -40.49
N GLN A 11 -26.12 -0.92 -41.03
CA GLN A 11 -26.48 -1.09 -42.45
C GLN A 11 -27.98 -0.90 -42.71
N ARG A 12 -28.79 -0.78 -41.65
CA ARG A 12 -30.26 -0.70 -41.67
C ARG A 12 -30.88 -1.83 -42.52
N GLY A 13 -30.35 -3.04 -42.39
CA GLY A 13 -30.74 -4.19 -43.20
C GLY A 13 -30.42 -5.52 -42.53
N CYS A 14 -31.07 -6.59 -43.01
CA CYS A 14 -30.74 -7.96 -42.58
C CYS A 14 -29.46 -8.43 -43.29
N VAL A 15 -28.47 -8.83 -42.50
CA VAL A 15 -27.16 -9.34 -42.97
C VAL A 15 -27.04 -10.80 -42.59
N ASP A 16 -26.39 -11.60 -43.44
CA ASP A 16 -26.17 -13.01 -43.17
C ASP A 16 -25.28 -13.23 -41.94
N CYS A 17 -25.66 -14.21 -41.13
CA CYS A 17 -24.89 -14.63 -39.96
C CYS A 17 -23.52 -15.17 -40.42
N PRO A 18 -22.41 -14.75 -39.79
CA PRO A 18 -21.08 -15.19 -40.18
C PRO A 18 -20.92 -16.70 -40.00
N ALA A 19 -20.19 -17.36 -40.91
CA ALA A 19 -20.00 -18.82 -40.88
C ALA A 19 -19.48 -19.31 -39.51
N ALA A 20 -20.25 -20.16 -38.84
CA ALA A 20 -20.02 -20.59 -37.47
C ALA A 20 -18.62 -21.17 -37.26
N GLY A 21 -18.08 -21.92 -38.23
CA GLY A 21 -16.77 -22.57 -38.13
C GLY A 21 -15.58 -21.62 -38.00
N VAL A 22 -15.56 -20.49 -38.72
CA VAL A 22 -14.39 -19.58 -38.74
C VAL A 22 -14.29 -18.76 -37.44
N ARG A 23 -15.44 -18.34 -36.88
CA ARG A 23 -15.46 -17.52 -35.66
C ARG A 23 -15.46 -18.33 -34.36
N LEU A 24 -15.95 -19.58 -34.35
CA LEU A 24 -15.70 -20.51 -33.23
C LEU A 24 -14.22 -20.83 -33.07
N VAL A 25 -13.50 -21.01 -34.19
CA VAL A 25 -12.03 -21.15 -34.18
C VAL A 25 -11.35 -19.89 -33.64
N ILE A 26 -11.88 -18.70 -33.95
CA ILE A 26 -11.41 -17.43 -33.36
C ILE A 26 -11.75 -17.34 -31.87
N LEU A 27 -12.95 -17.74 -31.43
CA LEU A 27 -13.36 -17.76 -30.01
C LEU A 27 -12.48 -18.70 -29.19
N PHE A 28 -12.33 -19.96 -29.63
CA PHE A 28 -11.42 -20.92 -29.02
C PHE A 28 -9.96 -20.45 -29.13
N GLY A 29 -9.58 -19.80 -30.23
CA GLY A 29 -8.28 -19.18 -30.43
C GLY A 29 -8.01 -18.02 -29.47
N VAL A 30 -8.98 -17.17 -29.16
CA VAL A 30 -8.88 -16.04 -28.23
C VAL A 30 -8.89 -16.55 -26.79
N LEU A 31 -9.76 -17.52 -26.45
CA LEU A 31 -9.77 -18.16 -25.13
C LEU A 31 -8.47 -18.93 -24.86
N PHE A 32 -7.98 -19.67 -25.86
CA PHE A 32 -6.68 -20.34 -25.82
C PHE A 32 -5.54 -19.32 -25.78
N ALA A 33 -5.58 -18.23 -26.56
CA ALA A 33 -4.56 -17.19 -26.55
C ALA A 33 -4.54 -16.42 -25.24
N ALA A 34 -5.68 -16.14 -24.60
CA ALA A 34 -5.77 -15.48 -23.29
C ALA A 34 -5.28 -16.41 -22.16
N ALA A 35 -5.69 -17.68 -22.18
CA ALA A 35 -5.17 -18.67 -21.26
C ALA A 35 -3.67 -18.91 -21.47
N ALA A 36 -3.22 -19.01 -22.74
CA ALA A 36 -1.83 -19.19 -23.11
C ALA A 36 -1.00 -17.94 -22.84
N THR A 37 -1.49 -16.72 -23.02
CA THR A 37 -0.75 -15.50 -22.63
C THR A 37 -0.72 -15.34 -21.12
N GLY A 38 -1.77 -15.68 -20.38
CA GLY A 38 -1.72 -15.75 -18.92
C GLY A 38 -0.70 -16.77 -18.42
N VAL A 39 -0.69 -17.96 -19.02
CA VAL A 39 0.27 -19.03 -18.74
C VAL A 39 1.68 -18.65 -19.23
N LEU A 40 1.86 -18.05 -20.40
CA LEU A 40 3.15 -17.61 -20.94
C LEU A 40 3.69 -16.40 -20.20
N PHE A 41 2.86 -15.48 -19.74
CA PHE A 41 3.26 -14.36 -18.89
C PHE A 41 3.70 -14.88 -17.51
N TYR A 42 2.95 -15.84 -16.95
CA TYR A 42 3.35 -16.53 -15.73
C TYR A 42 4.66 -17.32 -15.93
N LEU A 43 4.78 -18.07 -17.01
CA LEU A 43 5.99 -18.81 -17.40
C LEU A 43 7.16 -17.88 -17.74
N ALA A 44 6.92 -16.71 -18.31
CA ALA A 44 7.93 -15.70 -18.59
C ALA A 44 8.40 -15.06 -17.30
N LEU A 45 7.50 -14.76 -16.36
CA LEU A 45 7.88 -14.29 -15.02
C LEU A 45 8.67 -15.35 -14.24
N THR A 46 8.31 -16.64 -14.35
CA THR A 46 9.06 -17.72 -13.71
C THR A 46 10.38 -18.04 -14.45
N ARG A 47 10.42 -17.92 -15.78
CA ARG A 47 11.67 -18.06 -16.56
C ARG A 47 12.61 -16.86 -16.41
N ILE A 48 12.10 -15.64 -16.25
CA ILE A 48 12.90 -14.47 -15.88
C ILE A 48 13.52 -14.71 -14.50
N ALA A 49 12.81 -15.33 -13.55
CA ALA A 49 13.40 -15.76 -12.28
C ALA A 49 14.46 -16.88 -12.45
N ALA A 50 14.31 -17.75 -13.45
CA ALA A 50 15.27 -18.82 -13.78
C ALA A 50 16.46 -18.37 -14.65
N CYS A 51 16.37 -17.21 -15.32
CA CYS A 51 17.38 -16.69 -16.24
C CYS A 51 18.48 -15.91 -15.48
N GLY A 52 19.18 -16.61 -14.58
CA GLY A 52 20.36 -16.13 -13.87
C GLY A 52 20.18 -14.83 -13.06
N ARG A 53 21.30 -14.20 -12.69
CA ARG A 53 21.34 -13.02 -11.80
C ARG A 53 20.62 -11.79 -12.38
N LEU A 54 20.57 -11.61 -13.71
CA LEU A 54 19.93 -10.46 -14.36
C LEU A 54 18.41 -10.56 -14.35
N GLY A 55 17.85 -11.74 -14.63
CA GLY A 55 16.41 -11.95 -14.64
C GLY A 55 15.80 -11.87 -13.24
N ALA A 56 16.49 -12.41 -12.23
CA ALA A 56 16.10 -12.23 -10.83
C ALA A 56 16.05 -10.74 -10.44
N ARG A 57 17.05 -9.93 -10.83
CA ARG A 57 17.06 -8.48 -10.58
C ARG A 57 15.90 -7.75 -11.27
N ALA A 58 15.58 -8.12 -12.51
CA ALA A 58 14.45 -7.54 -13.24
C ALA A 58 13.10 -7.91 -12.59
N ALA A 59 12.89 -9.17 -12.22
CA ALA A 59 11.71 -9.62 -11.50
C ALA A 59 11.55 -8.95 -10.14
N HIS A 60 12.66 -8.77 -9.41
CA HIS A 60 12.65 -8.03 -8.14
C HIS A 60 12.33 -6.54 -8.32
N ARG A 61 12.87 -5.89 -9.37
CA ARG A 61 12.48 -4.52 -9.70
C ARG A 61 11.02 -4.41 -10.08
N LEU A 62 10.47 -5.34 -10.87
CA LEU A 62 9.05 -5.36 -11.21
C LEU A 62 8.18 -5.55 -9.97
N LYS A 63 8.56 -6.48 -9.08
CA LYS A 63 7.85 -6.73 -7.81
C LYS A 63 7.92 -5.52 -6.89
N TYR A 64 9.04 -4.81 -6.86
CA TYR A 64 9.20 -3.54 -6.16
C TYR A 64 8.28 -2.45 -6.73
N ILE A 65 8.25 -2.28 -8.06
CA ILE A 65 7.38 -1.29 -8.70
C ILE A 65 5.91 -1.65 -8.44
N GLU A 66 5.53 -2.94 -8.50
CA GLU A 66 4.19 -3.41 -8.13
C GLU A 66 3.85 -3.08 -6.68
N LEU A 67 4.77 -3.37 -5.75
CA LEU A 67 4.58 -3.08 -4.33
C LEU A 67 4.51 -1.58 -4.07
N SER A 68 5.26 -0.74 -4.77
CA SER A 68 5.27 0.71 -4.58
C SER A 68 4.07 1.40 -5.23
N VAL A 69 3.71 1.01 -6.45
CA VAL A 69 2.63 1.64 -7.24
C VAL A 69 1.26 1.05 -6.89
N GLY A 70 1.19 -0.28 -6.68
CA GLY A 70 -0.06 -1.01 -6.45
C GLY A 70 -0.95 -0.99 -7.68
N PHE A 71 -0.63 -1.79 -8.69
CA PHE A 71 -1.40 -1.83 -9.94
C PHE A 71 -2.72 -2.57 -9.76
N GLN A 72 -2.76 -3.61 -8.93
CA GLN A 72 -3.98 -4.40 -8.68
C GLN A 72 -5.22 -3.56 -8.31
N PRO A 73 -5.21 -2.69 -7.26
CA PRO A 73 -6.39 -1.90 -6.92
C PRO A 73 -6.79 -0.93 -8.04
N LYS A 74 -5.82 -0.30 -8.71
CA LYS A 74 -6.07 0.62 -9.83
C LYS A 74 -6.74 -0.09 -11.01
N LEU A 75 -6.26 -1.29 -11.35
CA LEU A 75 -6.85 -2.12 -12.39
C LEU A 75 -8.28 -2.54 -12.03
N LYS A 76 -8.54 -2.93 -10.78
CA LYS A 76 -9.89 -3.28 -10.33
C LYS A 76 -10.86 -2.11 -10.43
N VAL A 77 -10.44 -0.90 -10.03
CA VAL A 77 -11.26 0.31 -10.14
C VAL A 77 -11.55 0.63 -11.60
N LEU A 78 -10.53 0.58 -12.46
CA LEU A 78 -10.66 0.83 -13.90
C LEU A 78 -11.61 -0.18 -14.56
N LEU A 79 -11.43 -1.47 -14.28
CA LEU A 79 -12.29 -2.53 -14.79
C LEU A 79 -13.72 -2.36 -14.29
N SER A 80 -13.92 -2.06 -12.99
CA SER A 80 -15.24 -1.79 -12.45
C SER A 80 -15.95 -0.66 -13.19
N PHE A 81 -15.23 0.41 -13.49
CA PHE A 81 -15.78 1.58 -14.17
C PHE A 81 -16.29 1.19 -15.56
N TYR A 82 -15.46 0.52 -16.36
CA TYR A 82 -15.83 0.15 -17.72
C TYR A 82 -16.87 -0.97 -17.79
N GLN A 83 -16.82 -1.96 -16.89
CA GLN A 83 -17.85 -3.01 -16.83
C GLN A 83 -19.23 -2.44 -16.54
N ILE A 84 -19.34 -1.44 -15.67
CA ILE A 84 -20.61 -0.74 -15.41
C ILE A 84 -20.95 0.19 -16.58
N GLY A 85 -20.00 0.97 -17.09
CA GLY A 85 -20.21 1.88 -18.23
C GLY A 85 -20.72 1.18 -19.49
N ALA A 86 -20.21 -0.02 -19.78
CA ALA A 86 -20.65 -0.86 -20.90
C ALA A 86 -22.12 -1.34 -20.77
N THR A 87 -22.75 -1.16 -19.60
CA THR A 87 -24.17 -1.52 -19.42
C THR A 87 -25.14 -0.40 -19.79
N LEU A 88 -24.66 0.84 -20.03
CA LEU A 88 -25.51 2.00 -20.38
C LEU A 88 -26.43 1.72 -21.57
N GLY A 89 -25.92 1.07 -22.62
CA GLY A 89 -26.73 0.64 -23.77
C GLY A 89 -27.71 -0.50 -23.43
N PRO A 90 -27.21 -1.72 -23.16
CA PRO A 90 -28.06 -2.91 -23.10
C PRO A 90 -29.03 -2.96 -21.90
N VAL A 91 -28.65 -2.38 -20.76
CA VAL A 91 -29.42 -2.45 -19.51
C VAL A 91 -30.30 -1.21 -19.33
N TYR A 92 -29.72 -0.04 -19.56
CA TYR A 92 -30.38 1.24 -19.34
C TYR A 92 -31.02 1.84 -20.58
N GLY A 93 -30.79 1.26 -21.77
CA GLY A 93 -31.41 1.74 -23.02
C GLY A 93 -30.88 3.09 -23.50
N VAL A 94 -29.67 3.50 -23.06
CA VAL A 94 -29.05 4.75 -23.50
C VAL A 94 -28.45 4.53 -24.89
N ARG A 95 -28.98 5.24 -25.88
CA ARG A 95 -28.47 5.20 -27.26
C ARG A 95 -27.60 6.42 -27.53
N LEU A 96 -26.29 6.20 -27.57
CA LEU A 96 -25.34 7.24 -27.99
C LEU A 96 -25.54 7.56 -29.47
N HIS A 97 -25.21 8.79 -29.87
CA HIS A 97 -25.34 9.26 -31.25
C HIS A 97 -24.55 8.37 -32.24
N GLU A 98 -25.07 8.17 -33.47
CA GLU A 98 -24.55 7.22 -34.47
C GLU A 98 -23.04 7.42 -34.79
N SER A 99 -22.54 8.65 -34.72
CA SER A 99 -21.12 8.96 -34.96
C SER A 99 -20.16 8.45 -33.88
N LEU A 100 -20.67 8.02 -32.72
CA LEU A 100 -19.89 7.59 -31.55
C LEU A 100 -19.93 6.07 -31.31
N THR A 101 -20.49 5.30 -32.25
CA THR A 101 -20.60 3.83 -32.22
C THR A 101 -19.25 3.12 -32.05
N ARG A 102 -18.17 3.66 -32.61
CA ARG A 102 -16.81 3.09 -32.40
C ARG A 102 -16.38 3.10 -30.93
N TRP A 103 -16.85 4.07 -30.15
CA TRP A 103 -16.51 4.15 -28.73
C TRP A 103 -17.30 3.13 -27.90
N THR A 104 -18.57 2.87 -28.27
CA THR A 104 -19.37 1.83 -27.61
C THR A 104 -18.76 0.45 -27.80
N ASP A 105 -18.19 0.15 -28.98
CA ASP A 105 -17.50 -1.12 -29.24
C ASP A 105 -16.28 -1.31 -28.32
N ILE A 106 -15.54 -0.21 -28.04
CA ILE A 106 -14.40 -0.23 -27.10
C ILE A 106 -14.89 -0.49 -25.68
N LEU A 107 -15.97 0.15 -25.23
CA LEU A 107 -16.55 -0.09 -23.91
C LEU A 107 -17.03 -1.54 -23.76
N ASP A 108 -17.67 -2.09 -24.79
CA ASP A 108 -18.15 -3.47 -24.80
C ASP A 108 -17.02 -4.50 -24.72
N ALA A 109 -15.83 -4.20 -25.29
CA ALA A 109 -14.64 -5.04 -25.12
C ALA A 109 -14.22 -5.22 -23.65
N PHE A 110 -14.39 -4.19 -22.81
CA PHE A 110 -14.10 -4.26 -21.37
C PHE A 110 -15.17 -4.99 -20.55
N SER A 111 -16.35 -5.25 -21.12
CA SER A 111 -17.41 -6.02 -20.45
C SER A 111 -17.11 -7.52 -20.36
N LEU A 112 -16.04 -8.00 -21.03
CA LEU A 112 -15.65 -9.42 -21.09
C LEU A 112 -16.81 -10.34 -21.55
N ASP A 113 -17.71 -9.83 -22.39
CA ASP A 113 -18.74 -10.60 -23.08
C ASP A 113 -18.13 -11.26 -24.33
N VAL A 114 -17.24 -12.23 -24.10
CA VAL A 114 -16.43 -12.89 -25.14
C VAL A 114 -17.31 -13.52 -26.23
N LEU A 115 -18.52 -13.96 -25.87
CA LEU A 115 -19.51 -14.50 -26.80
C LEU A 115 -20.13 -13.40 -27.67
N GLY A 116 -20.59 -12.29 -27.07
CA GLY A 116 -21.14 -11.15 -27.82
C GLY A 116 -20.12 -10.41 -28.70
N LEU A 117 -18.84 -10.41 -28.30
CA LEU A 117 -17.73 -9.81 -29.08
C LEU A 117 -17.39 -10.60 -30.35
N THR A 118 -17.59 -11.91 -30.34
CA THR A 118 -17.20 -12.79 -31.46
C THR A 118 -18.36 -13.11 -32.38
N TYR A 119 -19.57 -13.16 -31.85
CA TYR A 119 -20.77 -13.51 -32.61
C TYR A 119 -21.97 -12.66 -32.18
N PRO A 120 -22.75 -12.09 -33.13
CA PRO A 120 -23.98 -11.40 -32.78
C PRO A 120 -24.92 -12.34 -32.01
N ASP A 121 -25.47 -11.87 -30.89
CA ASP A 121 -26.36 -12.67 -30.03
C ASP A 121 -27.45 -13.36 -30.85
N SER A 122 -28.09 -12.64 -31.78
CA SER A 122 -29.19 -13.15 -32.62
C SER A 122 -28.83 -14.33 -33.52
N CYS A 123 -27.54 -14.54 -33.80
CA CYS A 123 -27.07 -15.65 -34.61
C CYS A 123 -26.69 -16.89 -33.76
N ILE A 124 -26.56 -16.76 -32.43
CA ILE A 124 -26.19 -17.87 -31.53
C ILE A 124 -27.46 -18.68 -31.16
N GLY A 125 -28.00 -19.48 -32.08
CA GLY A 125 -29.07 -20.45 -31.80
C GLY A 125 -30.21 -19.94 -30.89
N SER A 126 -30.80 -20.85 -30.10
CA SER A 126 -31.86 -20.52 -29.14
C SER A 126 -31.32 -19.85 -27.87
N MET A 127 -32.17 -19.09 -27.17
CA MET A 127 -31.80 -18.45 -25.91
C MET A 127 -31.21 -19.42 -24.87
N ARG A 128 -31.69 -20.67 -24.84
CA ARG A 128 -31.15 -21.75 -24.00
C ARG A 128 -29.66 -21.99 -24.26
N ALA A 129 -29.26 -22.11 -25.53
CA ALA A 129 -27.87 -22.35 -25.89
C ALA A 129 -26.97 -21.18 -25.47
N ARG A 130 -27.45 -19.94 -25.62
CA ARG A 130 -26.72 -18.73 -25.23
C ARG A 130 -26.40 -18.70 -23.74
N ILE A 131 -27.39 -18.99 -22.87
CA ILE A 131 -27.20 -19.00 -21.41
C ILE A 131 -26.24 -20.14 -21.00
N LEU A 132 -26.39 -21.33 -21.59
CA LEU A 132 -25.50 -22.45 -21.29
C LEU A 132 -24.06 -22.13 -21.68
N LEU A 133 -23.83 -21.59 -22.88
CA LEU A 133 -22.50 -21.19 -23.32
C LEU A 133 -21.94 -20.10 -22.41
N SER A 134 -22.72 -19.07 -22.07
CA SER A 134 -22.29 -17.94 -21.25
C SER A 134 -21.99 -18.32 -19.79
N ALA A 135 -22.74 -19.25 -19.21
CA ALA A 135 -22.55 -19.69 -17.83
C ALA A 135 -21.46 -20.78 -17.68
N LEU A 136 -21.20 -21.59 -18.71
CA LEU A 136 -20.26 -22.72 -18.61
C LEU A 136 -18.82 -22.40 -19.06
N TRP A 137 -18.62 -21.44 -19.99
CA TRP A 137 -17.27 -21.11 -20.46
C TRP A 137 -16.30 -20.65 -19.35
N PRO A 138 -16.71 -19.92 -18.30
CA PRO A 138 -15.76 -19.51 -17.26
C PRO A 138 -15.32 -20.70 -16.41
N ILE A 139 -16.21 -21.69 -16.21
CA ILE A 139 -15.87 -22.95 -15.53
C ILE A 139 -14.81 -23.70 -16.33
N LEU A 140 -14.97 -23.77 -17.66
CA LEU A 140 -13.96 -24.37 -18.54
C LEU A 140 -12.61 -23.65 -18.43
N VAL A 141 -12.58 -22.32 -18.40
CA VAL A 141 -11.34 -21.54 -18.25
C VAL A 141 -10.68 -21.77 -16.88
N ILE A 142 -11.46 -21.89 -15.82
CA ILE A 142 -10.94 -22.24 -14.48
C ILE A 142 -10.32 -23.64 -14.50
N LEU A 143 -11.01 -24.63 -15.08
CA LEU A 143 -10.52 -26.01 -15.19
C LEU A 143 -9.24 -26.10 -16.04
N LEU A 144 -9.20 -25.45 -17.21
CA LEU A 144 -8.02 -25.43 -18.08
C LEU A 144 -6.82 -24.76 -17.38
N GLY A 145 -7.04 -23.63 -16.69
CA GLY A 145 -6.00 -22.99 -15.90
C GLY A 145 -5.50 -23.86 -14.75
N ALA A 146 -6.39 -24.59 -14.07
CA ALA A 146 -6.02 -25.53 -13.02
C ALA A 146 -5.17 -26.68 -13.57
N ILE A 147 -5.55 -27.26 -14.72
CA ILE A 147 -4.79 -28.30 -15.41
C ILE A 147 -3.41 -27.78 -15.83
N ALA A 148 -3.31 -26.57 -16.39
CA ALA A 148 -2.05 -25.97 -16.79
C ALA A 148 -1.11 -25.69 -15.61
N LEU A 149 -1.64 -25.21 -14.48
CA LEU A 149 -0.86 -25.01 -13.26
C LEU A 149 -0.39 -26.34 -12.67
N ALA A 150 -1.26 -27.35 -12.66
CA ALA A 150 -0.91 -28.69 -12.22
C ALA A 150 0.17 -29.31 -13.10
N SER A 151 0.02 -29.27 -14.43
CA SER A 151 0.99 -29.83 -15.38
C SER A 151 2.35 -29.14 -15.30
N HIS A 152 2.38 -27.81 -15.12
CA HIS A 152 3.61 -27.08 -14.85
C HIS A 152 4.29 -27.56 -13.57
N THR A 153 3.54 -27.81 -12.50
CA THR A 153 4.13 -28.30 -11.25
C THR A 153 4.66 -29.73 -11.37
N VAL A 154 3.99 -30.58 -12.14
CA VAL A 154 4.49 -31.92 -12.49
C VAL A 154 5.75 -31.84 -13.35
N ALA A 155 5.82 -30.91 -14.31
CA ALA A 155 7.01 -30.69 -15.12
C ALA A 155 8.20 -30.18 -14.30
N VAL A 156 7.99 -29.22 -13.41
CA VAL A 156 9.02 -28.74 -12.47
C VAL A 156 9.48 -29.85 -11.55
N TRP A 157 8.57 -30.70 -11.09
CA TRP A 157 8.88 -31.88 -10.28
C TRP A 157 9.74 -32.91 -11.05
N LEU A 158 9.39 -33.22 -12.30
CA LEU A 158 10.18 -34.15 -13.14
C LEU A 158 11.60 -33.64 -13.41
N LEU A 159 11.81 -32.33 -13.39
CA LEU A 159 13.09 -31.69 -13.65
C LEU A 159 13.91 -31.42 -12.38
N SER A 160 13.34 -31.55 -11.18
CA SER A 160 14.04 -31.30 -9.91
C SER A 160 14.52 -32.60 -9.27
N ASP A 161 15.83 -32.81 -9.27
CA ASP A 161 16.52 -34.02 -8.77
C ASP A 161 16.59 -34.13 -7.23
N ARG A 162 15.53 -33.71 -6.49
CA ARG A 162 15.52 -33.73 -5.01
C ARG A 162 14.26 -34.37 -4.42
N ALA A 163 14.51 -35.18 -3.39
CA ALA A 163 13.64 -36.18 -2.78
C ALA A 163 12.32 -35.67 -2.14
N GLY A 164 11.32 -36.58 -2.12
CA GLY A 164 10.24 -36.77 -1.14
C GLY A 164 9.49 -35.58 -0.54
N HIS A 165 10.16 -34.75 0.26
CA HIS A 165 9.56 -33.69 1.09
C HIS A 165 9.03 -32.50 0.28
N LEU A 166 9.52 -32.29 -0.94
CA LEU A 166 9.02 -31.25 -1.86
C LEU A 166 7.56 -31.50 -2.30
N ARG A 167 7.04 -32.73 -2.13
CA ARG A 167 5.74 -33.17 -2.65
C ARG A 167 4.54 -32.50 -1.97
N SER A 168 4.54 -32.37 -0.65
CA SER A 168 3.42 -31.76 0.09
C SER A 168 3.38 -30.25 -0.09
N ASP A 169 4.55 -29.61 -0.11
CA ASP A 169 4.67 -28.16 -0.18
C ASP A 169 4.36 -27.64 -1.58
N LEU A 170 4.82 -28.36 -2.63
CA LEU A 170 4.48 -28.04 -4.00
C LEU A 170 2.97 -28.21 -4.26
N GLY A 171 2.35 -29.28 -3.75
CA GLY A 171 0.91 -29.51 -3.89
C GLY A 171 0.06 -28.41 -3.25
N ARG A 172 0.39 -28.00 -2.01
CA ARG A 172 -0.30 -26.90 -1.31
C ARG A 172 -0.10 -25.56 -2.02
N ALA A 173 1.10 -25.27 -2.50
CA ALA A 173 1.39 -24.07 -3.27
C ALA A 173 0.60 -24.03 -4.60
N THR A 174 0.47 -25.18 -5.28
CA THR A 174 -0.36 -25.30 -6.50
C THR A 174 -1.82 -25.04 -6.20
N LEU A 175 -2.36 -25.65 -5.13
CA LEU A 175 -3.75 -25.43 -4.73
C LEU A 175 -4.04 -23.95 -4.44
N GLY A 176 -3.12 -23.27 -3.74
CA GLY A 176 -3.23 -21.83 -3.51
C GLY A 176 -3.23 -20.99 -4.80
N ARG A 177 -2.44 -21.38 -5.80
CA ARG A 177 -2.42 -20.72 -7.12
C ARG A 177 -3.69 -20.98 -7.92
N VAL A 178 -4.22 -22.20 -7.87
CA VAL A 178 -5.49 -22.57 -8.51
C VAL A 178 -6.64 -21.79 -7.89
N LEU A 179 -6.67 -21.68 -6.56
CA LEU A 179 -7.68 -20.88 -5.86
C LEU A 179 -7.58 -19.40 -6.24
N TYR A 180 -6.37 -18.83 -6.26
CA TYR A 180 -6.16 -17.44 -6.71
C TYR A 180 -6.66 -17.23 -8.15
N TRP A 181 -6.36 -18.16 -9.06
CA TRP A 181 -6.84 -18.14 -10.45
C TRP A 181 -8.37 -18.22 -10.54
N ALA A 182 -8.99 -19.12 -9.79
CA ALA A 182 -10.44 -19.28 -9.77
C ALA A 182 -11.15 -18.01 -9.26
N ILE A 183 -10.63 -17.41 -8.17
CA ILE A 183 -11.14 -16.14 -7.63
C ILE A 183 -11.02 -15.03 -8.68
N LEU A 184 -9.86 -14.91 -9.34
CA LEU A 184 -9.63 -13.89 -10.36
C LEU A 184 -10.62 -14.05 -11.53
N VAL A 185 -10.75 -15.24 -12.10
CA VAL A 185 -11.66 -15.48 -13.23
C VAL A 185 -13.11 -15.22 -12.82
N ALA A 186 -13.54 -15.78 -11.68
CA ALA A 186 -14.90 -15.59 -11.17
C ALA A 186 -15.24 -14.11 -10.95
N TYR A 187 -14.32 -13.33 -10.37
CA TYR A 187 -14.50 -11.89 -10.18
C TYR A 187 -14.65 -11.13 -11.51
N LEU A 188 -13.81 -11.44 -12.50
CA LEU A 188 -13.81 -10.75 -13.80
C LEU A 188 -15.09 -11.01 -14.60
N VAL A 189 -15.56 -12.25 -14.62
CA VAL A 189 -16.67 -12.69 -15.49
C VAL A 189 -18.05 -12.52 -14.86
N LEU A 190 -18.15 -12.45 -13.52
CA LEU A 190 -19.41 -12.47 -12.81
C LEU A 190 -20.43 -11.40 -13.29
N PRO A 191 -20.06 -10.12 -13.53
CA PRO A 191 -21.01 -9.14 -14.05
C PRO A 191 -21.55 -9.50 -15.45
N SER A 192 -20.69 -10.00 -16.33
CA SER A 192 -21.05 -10.38 -17.71
C SER A 192 -21.96 -11.61 -17.75
N VAL A 193 -21.59 -12.66 -17.02
CA VAL A 193 -22.38 -13.89 -16.90
C VAL A 193 -23.74 -13.61 -16.27
N SER A 194 -23.77 -12.82 -15.19
CA SER A 194 -25.02 -12.41 -14.54
C SER A 194 -25.92 -11.68 -15.53
N ARG A 195 -25.40 -10.67 -16.25
CA ARG A 195 -26.16 -9.93 -17.27
C ARG A 195 -26.75 -10.85 -18.34
N SER A 196 -26.00 -11.83 -18.81
CA SER A 196 -26.47 -12.83 -19.78
C SER A 196 -27.63 -13.68 -19.22
N ILE A 197 -27.54 -14.11 -17.97
CA ILE A 197 -28.61 -14.84 -17.27
C ILE A 197 -29.87 -13.97 -17.19
N PHE A 198 -29.75 -12.68 -16.85
CA PHE A 198 -30.91 -11.77 -16.77
C PHE A 198 -31.60 -11.48 -18.10
N LYS A 199 -30.89 -11.59 -19.24
CA LYS A 199 -31.53 -11.47 -20.56
C LYS A 199 -32.65 -12.51 -20.76
N ALA A 200 -32.61 -13.65 -20.05
CA ALA A 200 -33.62 -14.71 -20.12
C ALA A 200 -35.00 -14.32 -19.56
N ARG A 201 -35.09 -13.21 -18.83
CA ARG A 201 -36.31 -12.73 -18.19
C ARG A 201 -36.84 -11.41 -18.75
N LYS A 202 -36.15 -10.81 -19.73
CA LYS A 202 -36.50 -9.50 -20.27
C LYS A 202 -37.56 -9.66 -21.36
N CYS A 203 -38.81 -9.34 -21.05
CA CYS A 203 -39.94 -9.46 -21.97
C CYS A 203 -40.41 -8.08 -22.46
N GLU A 204 -41.06 -8.06 -23.61
CA GLU A 204 -41.73 -6.88 -24.15
C GLU A 204 -43.16 -7.24 -24.54
N SER A 205 -44.14 -6.45 -24.07
CA SER A 205 -45.56 -6.67 -24.38
C SER A 205 -45.99 -5.95 -25.66
N PHE A 206 -46.62 -6.69 -26.56
CA PHE A 206 -47.19 -6.15 -27.81
C PHE A 206 -48.73 -6.26 -27.77
N SER A 207 -49.42 -5.24 -28.26
CA SER A 207 -50.89 -5.25 -28.42
C SER A 207 -51.27 -6.02 -29.68
N ILE A 208 -52.05 -7.09 -29.55
CA ILE A 208 -52.45 -7.93 -30.69
C ILE A 208 -53.78 -7.48 -31.29
N ASN A 209 -54.73 -7.06 -30.46
CA ASN A 209 -56.01 -6.53 -30.88
C ASN A 209 -56.21 -5.12 -30.33
N VAL A 210 -56.50 -4.16 -31.21
CA VAL A 210 -56.77 -2.76 -30.86
C VAL A 210 -58.12 -2.61 -30.13
N LEU A 211 -59.04 -3.57 -30.31
CA LEU A 211 -60.41 -3.53 -29.80
C LEU A 211 -60.58 -4.17 -28.42
N ASP A 212 -59.77 -5.20 -28.10
CA ASP A 212 -59.92 -5.99 -26.86
C ASP A 212 -58.80 -5.72 -25.82
N GLU A 213 -57.85 -4.82 -26.13
CA GLU A 213 -56.64 -4.53 -25.34
C GLU A 213 -55.78 -5.77 -24.98
N THR A 214 -55.99 -6.92 -25.63
CA THR A 214 -55.24 -8.14 -25.33
C THR A 214 -53.77 -7.98 -25.71
N ARG A 215 -52.90 -8.04 -24.70
CA ARG A 215 -51.43 -7.98 -24.85
C ARG A 215 -50.82 -9.37 -24.75
N ARG A 216 -49.80 -9.64 -25.57
CA ARG A 216 -48.90 -10.78 -25.39
C ARG A 216 -47.47 -10.31 -25.24
N SER A 217 -46.76 -10.93 -24.31
CA SER A 217 -45.36 -10.66 -24.03
C SER A 217 -44.47 -11.68 -24.72
N TYR A 218 -43.42 -11.19 -25.37
CA TYR A 218 -42.39 -12.01 -26.01
C TYR A 218 -41.02 -11.70 -25.41
N LEU A 219 -40.11 -12.67 -25.43
CA LEU A 219 -38.77 -12.49 -24.90
C LEU A 219 -37.94 -11.59 -25.84
N MET A 220 -37.38 -10.50 -25.32
CA MET A 220 -36.61 -9.52 -26.12
C MET A 220 -35.39 -10.12 -26.81
N ALA A 221 -34.76 -11.13 -26.20
CA ALA A 221 -33.58 -11.78 -26.74
C ALA A 221 -33.90 -12.84 -27.82
N ASP A 222 -35.14 -13.32 -27.84
CA ASP A 222 -35.62 -14.40 -28.71
C ASP A 222 -37.15 -14.27 -28.84
N LEU A 223 -37.59 -13.51 -29.86
CA LEU A 223 -39.00 -13.16 -30.06
C LEU A 223 -39.88 -14.38 -30.40
N ASP A 224 -39.29 -15.55 -30.63
CA ASP A 224 -40.03 -16.81 -30.84
C ASP A 224 -40.54 -17.44 -29.52
N VAL A 225 -40.10 -16.93 -28.37
CA VAL A 225 -40.51 -17.42 -27.04
C VAL A 225 -41.58 -16.51 -26.43
N LEU A 226 -42.72 -17.10 -26.08
CA LEU A 226 -43.80 -16.38 -25.42
C LEU A 226 -43.52 -16.33 -23.92
N CYS A 227 -43.53 -15.14 -23.32
CA CYS A 227 -43.35 -14.97 -21.88
C CYS A 227 -44.65 -15.27 -21.11
N SER A 228 -45.18 -16.48 -21.26
CA SER A 228 -46.35 -16.99 -20.53
C SER A 228 -45.98 -18.27 -19.78
N ALA A 229 -46.65 -18.52 -18.66
CA ALA A 229 -46.55 -19.79 -17.93
C ALA A 229 -47.01 -21.00 -18.77
N ASP A 230 -47.81 -20.75 -19.81
CA ASP A 230 -48.35 -21.78 -20.70
C ASP A 230 -47.38 -22.22 -21.81
N ASP A 231 -46.26 -21.51 -22.01
CA ASP A 231 -45.24 -21.87 -23.00
C ASP A 231 -44.18 -22.79 -22.38
N ASP A 232 -44.08 -24.03 -22.88
CA ASP A 232 -43.09 -25.02 -22.45
C ASP A 232 -41.65 -24.53 -22.59
N LYS A 233 -41.34 -23.75 -23.65
CA LYS A 233 -40.00 -23.20 -23.87
C LYS A 233 -39.64 -22.18 -22.79
N TYR A 234 -40.60 -21.36 -22.38
CA TYR A 234 -40.42 -20.37 -21.33
C TYR A 234 -40.26 -21.04 -19.96
N ARG A 235 -41.04 -22.08 -19.67
CA ARG A 235 -40.95 -22.86 -18.41
C ARG A 235 -39.59 -23.56 -18.27
N GLU A 236 -39.04 -24.13 -19.34
CA GLU A 236 -37.69 -24.71 -19.30
C GLU A 236 -36.63 -23.62 -19.06
N LEU A 237 -36.78 -22.46 -19.72
CA LEU A 237 -35.88 -21.31 -19.54
C LEU A 237 -35.93 -20.76 -18.10
N ASP A 238 -37.10 -20.77 -17.47
CA ASP A 238 -37.35 -20.34 -16.09
C ASP A 238 -36.52 -21.16 -15.08
N LEU A 239 -36.51 -22.48 -15.24
CA LEU A 239 -35.73 -23.40 -14.39
C LEU A 239 -34.22 -23.18 -14.57
N ILE A 240 -33.76 -23.01 -15.82
CA ILE A 240 -32.35 -22.74 -16.14
C ILE A 240 -31.92 -21.40 -15.55
N PHE A 241 -32.77 -20.37 -15.66
CA PHE A 241 -32.53 -19.05 -15.09
C PHE A 241 -32.30 -19.11 -13.59
N TRP A 242 -33.22 -19.72 -12.82
CA TRP A 242 -33.08 -19.79 -11.36
C TRP A 242 -31.85 -20.60 -10.91
N SER A 243 -31.55 -21.69 -11.64
CA SER A 243 -30.36 -22.51 -11.36
C SER A 243 -29.07 -21.70 -11.49
N PHE A 244 -28.92 -20.95 -12.59
CA PHE A 244 -27.72 -20.13 -12.79
C PHE A 244 -27.72 -18.82 -12.00
N PHE A 245 -28.89 -18.27 -11.68
CA PHE A 245 -29.03 -17.11 -10.77
C PHE A 245 -28.49 -17.44 -9.37
N VAL A 246 -28.84 -18.62 -8.83
CA VAL A 246 -28.30 -19.07 -7.54
C VAL A 246 -26.81 -19.34 -7.65
N LEU A 247 -26.35 -19.98 -8.72
CA LEU A 247 -24.94 -20.34 -8.88
C LEU A 247 -24.01 -19.13 -8.99
N TRP A 248 -24.38 -18.12 -9.79
CA TRP A 248 -23.48 -17.01 -10.14
C TRP A 248 -23.76 -15.76 -9.28
N PRO A 249 -24.84 -14.98 -9.48
CA PRO A 249 -25.19 -13.81 -8.68
C PRO A 249 -25.21 -14.01 -7.15
N VAL A 250 -25.55 -15.21 -6.67
CA VAL A 250 -25.74 -15.46 -5.22
C VAL A 250 -24.57 -16.21 -4.61
N LEU A 251 -24.25 -17.41 -5.10
CA LEU A 251 -23.25 -18.27 -4.46
C LEU A 251 -21.83 -17.71 -4.59
N VAL A 252 -21.45 -17.10 -5.71
CA VAL A 252 -20.09 -16.55 -5.87
C VAL A 252 -19.81 -15.43 -4.85
N PRO A 253 -20.62 -14.35 -4.72
CA PRO A 253 -20.40 -13.36 -3.67
C PRO A 253 -20.42 -13.93 -2.24
N LEU A 254 -21.31 -14.89 -1.96
CA LEU A 254 -21.38 -15.56 -0.66
C LEU A 254 -20.10 -16.36 -0.37
N THR A 255 -19.55 -17.08 -1.35
CA THR A 255 -18.30 -17.82 -1.17
C THR A 255 -17.13 -16.88 -0.88
N PHE A 256 -17.06 -15.72 -1.55
CA PHE A 256 -16.05 -14.70 -1.26
C PHE A 256 -16.22 -14.13 0.14
N LEU A 257 -17.45 -13.86 0.57
CA LEU A 257 -17.75 -13.38 1.92
C LEU A 257 -17.35 -14.41 2.99
N VAL A 258 -17.72 -15.68 2.81
CA VAL A 258 -17.38 -16.76 3.75
C VAL A 258 -15.87 -16.96 3.85
N LEU A 259 -15.15 -16.92 2.71
CA LEU A 259 -13.69 -16.96 2.71
C LEU A 259 -13.09 -15.80 3.50
N LEU A 260 -13.57 -14.58 3.28
CA LEU A 260 -13.07 -13.38 3.98
C LEU A 260 -13.37 -13.41 5.48
N LEU A 261 -14.58 -13.85 5.88
CA LEU A 261 -14.95 -14.02 7.28
C LEU A 261 -14.05 -15.05 7.99
N SER A 262 -13.75 -16.16 7.30
CA SER A 262 -12.84 -17.20 7.82
C SER A 262 -11.40 -16.69 7.97
N LEU A 263 -10.98 -15.76 7.12
CA LEU A 263 -9.64 -15.18 7.13
C LEU A 263 -9.48 -13.99 8.09
N ARG A 264 -10.59 -13.37 8.53
CA ARG A 264 -10.60 -12.15 9.36
C ARG A 264 -9.72 -12.25 10.61
N PRO A 265 -9.79 -13.32 11.43
CA PRO A 265 -8.98 -13.41 12.64
C PRO A 265 -7.48 -13.47 12.31
N ALA A 266 -7.11 -14.22 11.27
CA ALA A 266 -5.73 -14.37 10.83
C ALA A 266 -5.16 -13.05 10.25
N VAL A 267 -5.94 -12.36 9.41
CA VAL A 267 -5.54 -11.08 8.81
C VAL A 267 -5.40 -9.97 9.87
N ARG A 268 -6.32 -9.91 10.85
CA ARG A 268 -6.22 -8.95 11.97
C ARG A 268 -5.01 -9.23 12.87
N ALA A 269 -4.71 -10.50 13.11
CA ALA A 269 -3.52 -10.91 13.83
C ALA A 269 -2.21 -10.77 13.00
N GLN A 270 -2.28 -10.24 11.78
CA GLN A 270 -1.17 -10.16 10.83
C GLN A 270 -0.46 -11.51 10.64
N ARG A 271 -1.20 -12.63 10.67
CA ARG A 271 -0.69 -13.99 10.40
C ARG A 271 -1.14 -14.43 9.02
N ILE A 272 -0.22 -14.43 8.05
CA ILE A 272 -0.55 -14.76 6.66
C ILE A 272 -0.58 -16.29 6.50
N SER A 273 -1.77 -16.88 6.66
CA SER A 273 -1.96 -18.31 6.36
C SER A 273 -1.87 -18.59 4.84
N PRO A 274 -1.60 -19.84 4.41
CA PRO A 274 -1.60 -20.20 2.98
C PRO A 274 -2.91 -19.85 2.27
N LEU A 275 -4.04 -20.01 2.96
CA LEU A 275 -5.36 -19.62 2.46
C LEU A 275 -5.49 -18.09 2.36
N ALA A 276 -4.98 -17.33 3.34
CA ALA A 276 -4.94 -15.87 3.27
C ALA A 276 -4.13 -15.39 2.07
N ASN A 277 -2.99 -16.01 1.79
CA ASN A 277 -2.16 -15.69 0.63
C ASN A 277 -2.84 -16.06 -0.70
N ALA A 278 -3.53 -17.20 -0.78
CA ALA A 278 -4.30 -17.60 -1.96
C ALA A 278 -5.47 -16.62 -2.24
N CYS A 279 -6.12 -16.13 -1.19
CA CYS A 279 -7.22 -15.16 -1.28
C CYS A 279 -6.74 -13.69 -1.29
N ARG A 280 -5.43 -13.43 -1.43
CA ARG A 280 -4.86 -12.06 -1.38
C ARG A 280 -5.51 -11.09 -2.37
N PHE A 281 -6.06 -11.61 -3.48
CA PHE A 281 -6.79 -10.77 -4.43
C PHE A 281 -7.96 -10.07 -3.76
N LEU A 282 -8.67 -10.68 -2.80
CA LEU A 282 -9.89 -10.11 -2.23
C LEU A 282 -9.64 -9.08 -1.10
N TRP A 283 -8.57 -9.22 -0.31
CA TRP A 283 -8.40 -8.43 0.92
C TRP A 283 -7.16 -7.53 0.95
N ARG A 284 -6.12 -7.81 0.15
CA ARG A 284 -4.80 -7.17 0.30
C ARG A 284 -4.84 -5.64 0.20
N ASP A 285 -5.77 -5.13 -0.60
CA ASP A 285 -5.86 -3.71 -0.98
C ASP A 285 -6.59 -2.85 0.07
N TYR A 286 -7.29 -3.48 1.03
CA TYR A 286 -8.14 -2.82 2.03
C TYR A 286 -7.58 -2.91 3.44
N ASP A 287 -7.90 -1.93 4.28
CA ASP A 287 -7.56 -1.95 5.70
C ASP A 287 -8.19 -3.14 6.44
N ALA A 288 -7.56 -3.55 7.54
CA ALA A 288 -7.94 -4.77 8.28
C ALA A 288 -9.38 -4.73 8.83
N ASP A 289 -9.95 -3.54 9.00
CA ASP A 289 -11.33 -3.36 9.45
C ASP A 289 -12.36 -3.44 8.31
N PHE A 290 -11.93 -3.20 7.07
CA PHE A 290 -12.78 -3.19 5.87
C PHE A 290 -12.44 -4.30 4.88
N ILE A 291 -11.98 -5.47 5.37
CA ILE A 291 -11.59 -6.61 4.52
C ILE A 291 -12.70 -7.13 3.58
N PHE A 292 -13.96 -6.84 3.89
CA PHE A 292 -15.14 -7.26 3.14
C PHE A 292 -15.51 -6.28 2.01
N TRP A 293 -14.78 -5.18 1.86
CA TRP A 293 -15.12 -4.12 0.91
C TRP A 293 -15.17 -4.59 -0.54
N GLU A 294 -14.34 -5.58 -0.92
CA GLU A 294 -14.38 -6.17 -2.25
C GLU A 294 -15.75 -6.80 -2.55
N VAL A 295 -16.38 -7.45 -1.57
CA VAL A 295 -17.72 -8.03 -1.73
C VAL A 295 -18.76 -6.93 -1.85
N PHE A 296 -18.63 -5.86 -1.08
CA PHE A 296 -19.53 -4.71 -1.18
C PHE A 296 -19.44 -4.03 -2.55
N ASP A 297 -18.23 -3.85 -3.09
CA ASP A 297 -17.99 -3.36 -4.44
C ASP A 297 -18.58 -4.30 -5.51
N LEU A 298 -18.42 -5.61 -5.32
CA LEU A 298 -18.97 -6.63 -6.22
C LEU A 298 -20.51 -6.62 -6.24
N VAL A 299 -21.15 -6.48 -5.09
CA VAL A 299 -22.62 -6.36 -4.98
C VAL A 299 -23.11 -5.11 -5.69
N ARG A 300 -22.42 -3.97 -5.55
CA ARG A 300 -22.73 -2.76 -6.33
C ARG A 300 -22.63 -3.01 -7.83
N LYS A 301 -21.54 -3.64 -8.31
CA LYS A 301 -21.37 -3.97 -9.74
C LYS A 301 -22.51 -4.85 -10.23
N LEU A 302 -22.83 -5.91 -9.50
CA LEU A 302 -23.92 -6.83 -9.83
C LEU A 302 -25.26 -6.10 -9.87
N PHE A 303 -25.49 -5.18 -8.93
CA PHE A 303 -26.71 -4.39 -8.90
C PHE A 303 -26.84 -3.50 -10.14
N LEU A 304 -25.82 -2.68 -10.41
CA LEU A 304 -25.83 -1.73 -11.53
C LEU A 304 -25.72 -2.41 -12.91
N ALA A 305 -25.11 -3.59 -13.01
CA ALA A 305 -24.95 -4.28 -14.28
C ALA A 305 -26.09 -5.26 -14.60
N SER A 306 -26.86 -5.69 -13.60
CA SER A 306 -27.73 -6.86 -13.75
C SER A 306 -29.03 -6.79 -12.94
N LEU A 307 -28.99 -6.60 -11.62
CA LEU A 307 -30.21 -6.64 -10.79
C LEU A 307 -31.18 -5.50 -11.09
N VAL A 308 -30.70 -4.36 -11.58
CA VAL A 308 -31.56 -3.25 -12.03
C VAL A 308 -32.56 -3.66 -13.12
N LEU A 309 -32.32 -4.77 -13.84
CA LEU A 309 -33.25 -5.32 -14.82
C LEU A 309 -34.56 -5.87 -14.21
N PHE A 310 -34.60 -6.12 -12.89
CA PHE A 310 -35.85 -6.45 -12.20
C PHE A 310 -36.82 -5.26 -12.13
N ILE A 311 -36.33 -4.03 -12.30
CA ILE A 311 -37.18 -2.84 -12.30
C ILE A 311 -37.83 -2.72 -13.67
N ASP A 312 -39.15 -2.79 -13.71
CA ASP A 312 -39.99 -2.63 -14.91
C ASP A 312 -39.74 -3.72 -15.97
N GLN A 313 -40.12 -4.96 -15.65
CA GLN A 313 -39.90 -6.13 -16.52
C GLN A 313 -40.84 -6.20 -17.73
N GLU A 314 -41.98 -5.49 -17.68
CA GLU A 314 -43.07 -5.62 -18.66
C GLU A 314 -42.98 -4.60 -19.81
N TYR A 315 -42.39 -3.41 -19.56
CA TYR A 315 -42.38 -2.29 -20.51
C TYR A 315 -40.99 -1.97 -21.12
N GLY A 316 -40.07 -2.95 -21.16
CA GLY A 316 -38.79 -2.83 -21.89
C GLY A 316 -37.67 -2.06 -21.16
N SER A 317 -36.69 -1.52 -21.90
CA SER A 317 -35.48 -0.83 -21.35
C SER A 317 -35.42 0.68 -21.51
N SER A 318 -36.49 1.32 -21.97
CA SER A 318 -36.55 2.75 -22.30
C SER A 318 -37.01 3.63 -21.14
N LYS A 319 -37.04 3.13 -19.90
CA LYS A 319 -37.63 3.83 -18.76
C LYS A 319 -36.56 4.50 -17.91
N LEU A 320 -36.70 5.83 -17.79
CA LEU A 320 -35.84 6.72 -17.00
C LEU A 320 -35.65 6.27 -15.55
N LEU A 321 -36.62 5.54 -14.97
CA LEU A 321 -36.55 5.05 -13.60
C LEU A 321 -35.28 4.24 -13.30
N ARG A 322 -34.83 3.39 -14.25
CA ARG A 322 -33.59 2.61 -14.07
C ARG A 322 -32.36 3.49 -13.94
N LEU A 323 -32.28 4.54 -14.75
CA LEU A 323 -31.18 5.52 -14.71
C LEU A 323 -31.21 6.34 -13.42
N VAL A 324 -32.40 6.75 -12.95
CA VAL A 324 -32.55 7.44 -11.66
C VAL A 324 -32.06 6.56 -10.51
N VAL A 325 -32.50 5.30 -10.46
CA VAL A 325 -32.05 4.33 -9.42
C VAL A 325 -30.54 4.12 -9.50
N ALA A 326 -29.97 3.97 -10.70
CA ALA A 326 -28.52 3.82 -10.87
C ALA A 326 -27.73 5.05 -10.39
N THR A 327 -28.21 6.26 -10.70
CA THR A 327 -27.63 7.52 -10.18
C THR A 327 -27.64 7.54 -8.66
N VAL A 328 -28.76 7.20 -8.02
CA VAL A 328 -28.88 7.18 -6.56
C VAL A 328 -27.93 6.15 -5.94
N VAL A 329 -27.89 4.92 -6.46
CA VAL A 329 -27.01 3.87 -5.94
C VAL A 329 -25.54 4.24 -6.12
N SER A 330 -25.17 4.83 -7.26
CA SER A 330 -23.80 5.31 -7.51
C SER A 330 -23.40 6.44 -6.56
N ALA A 331 -24.31 7.39 -6.29
CA ALA A 331 -24.09 8.48 -5.35
C ALA A 331 -23.97 7.99 -3.89
N LEU A 332 -24.83 7.06 -3.46
CA LEU A 332 -24.76 6.45 -2.12
C LEU A 332 -23.44 5.68 -1.93
N PHE A 333 -22.98 4.97 -2.95
CA PHE A 333 -21.69 4.28 -2.88
C PHE A 333 -20.51 5.24 -2.82
N LEU A 334 -20.56 6.37 -3.55
CA LEU A 334 -19.56 7.42 -3.44
C LEU A 334 -19.50 7.99 -2.01
N ALA A 335 -20.67 8.25 -1.39
CA ALA A 335 -20.73 8.68 0.00
C ALA A 335 -20.15 7.62 0.95
N ALA A 336 -20.48 6.34 0.74
CA ALA A 336 -19.92 5.24 1.51
C ALA A 336 -18.38 5.16 1.38
N LEU A 337 -17.82 5.31 0.18
CA LEU A 337 -16.37 5.36 -0.05
C LEU A 337 -15.71 6.51 0.71
N ALA A 338 -16.29 7.71 0.64
CA ALA A 338 -15.75 8.91 1.27
C ALA A 338 -15.75 8.83 2.81
N LEU A 339 -16.78 8.19 3.39
CA LEU A 339 -16.94 8.01 4.84
C LEU A 339 -16.12 6.83 5.38
N ALA A 340 -16.19 5.66 4.74
CA ALA A 340 -15.54 4.45 5.24
C ALA A 340 -14.04 4.39 4.95
N ARG A 341 -13.57 5.05 3.88
CA ARG A 341 -12.14 5.11 3.47
C ARG A 341 -11.44 3.74 3.53
N PRO A 342 -11.93 2.72 2.81
CA PRO A 342 -11.53 1.32 3.00
C PRO A 342 -10.13 0.98 2.48
N PHE A 343 -9.54 1.80 1.61
CA PHE A 343 -8.26 1.52 0.95
C PHE A 343 -7.06 1.92 1.81
N LYS A 344 -6.05 1.05 1.88
CA LYS A 344 -4.77 1.35 2.58
C LYS A 344 -4.06 2.58 2.03
N ARG A 345 -4.27 2.88 0.75
CA ARG A 345 -3.61 3.98 0.04
C ARG A 345 -4.63 5.05 -0.30
N SER A 346 -4.29 6.28 0.04
CA SER A 346 -5.10 7.45 -0.31
C SER A 346 -5.26 7.57 -1.82
N ASP A 347 -4.22 7.33 -2.63
CA ASP A 347 -4.33 7.44 -4.09
C ASP A 347 -5.38 6.51 -4.69
N ASP A 348 -5.48 5.27 -4.18
CA ASP A 348 -6.44 4.28 -4.65
C ASP A 348 -7.88 4.68 -4.25
N LEU A 349 -8.05 5.24 -3.05
CA LEU A 349 -9.30 5.83 -2.60
C LEU A 349 -9.75 7.00 -3.51
N HIS A 350 -8.86 7.94 -3.80
CA HIS A 350 -9.19 9.09 -4.66
C HIS A 350 -9.58 8.62 -6.07
N LEU A 351 -8.86 7.65 -6.63
CA LEU A 351 -9.19 7.08 -7.94
C LEU A 351 -10.56 6.39 -7.92
N ALA A 352 -10.88 5.64 -6.87
CA ALA A 352 -12.20 5.01 -6.70
C ALA A 352 -13.33 6.04 -6.55
N CYS A 353 -13.09 7.15 -5.83
CA CYS A 353 -14.05 8.25 -5.71
C CYS A 353 -14.27 8.95 -7.07
N VAL A 354 -13.19 9.25 -7.81
CA VAL A 354 -13.29 9.83 -9.16
C VAL A 354 -14.05 8.90 -10.09
N ALA A 355 -13.77 7.59 -10.08
CA ALA A 355 -14.49 6.62 -10.89
C ALA A 355 -16.00 6.62 -10.62
N ASN A 356 -16.42 6.60 -9.35
CA ASN A 356 -17.84 6.61 -8.99
C ASN A 356 -18.52 7.97 -9.26
N LEU A 357 -17.80 9.09 -9.10
CA LEU A 357 -18.30 10.39 -9.50
C LEU A 357 -18.57 10.44 -11.01
N LEU A 358 -17.59 10.00 -11.82
CA LEU A 358 -17.72 9.95 -13.28
C LEU A 358 -18.87 9.02 -13.71
N LEU A 359 -19.04 7.84 -13.07
CA LEU A 359 -20.18 6.95 -13.32
C LEU A 359 -21.52 7.62 -13.01
N THR A 360 -21.61 8.32 -11.88
CA THR A 360 -22.82 9.05 -11.48
C THR A 360 -23.17 10.11 -12.54
N CYS A 361 -22.17 10.85 -13.04
CA CYS A 361 -22.37 11.78 -14.16
C CYS A 361 -22.81 11.07 -15.44
N CYS A 362 -22.24 9.90 -15.78
CA CYS A 362 -22.67 9.11 -16.92
C CYS A 362 -24.14 8.67 -16.83
N PHE A 363 -24.63 8.26 -15.66
CA PHE A 363 -26.05 7.91 -15.48
C PHE A 363 -26.97 9.12 -15.57
N CYS A 364 -26.59 10.27 -15.00
CA CYS A 364 -27.32 11.53 -15.16
C CYS A 364 -27.42 11.94 -16.64
N LEU A 365 -26.29 11.90 -17.37
CA LEU A 365 -26.28 12.20 -18.80
C LEU A 365 -27.04 11.17 -19.62
N GLY A 366 -27.04 9.90 -19.21
CA GLY A 366 -27.87 8.86 -19.81
C GLY A 366 -29.37 9.19 -19.69
N ALA A 367 -29.80 9.72 -18.54
CA ALA A 367 -31.18 10.18 -18.36
C ALA A 367 -31.50 11.37 -19.26
N VAL A 368 -30.55 12.31 -19.41
CA VAL A 368 -30.68 13.42 -20.37
C VAL A 368 -30.80 12.92 -21.80
N ILE A 369 -30.00 11.93 -22.22
CA ILE A 369 -30.06 11.36 -23.58
C ILE A 369 -31.44 10.73 -23.85
N GLN A 370 -32.03 10.03 -22.87
CA GLN A 370 -33.37 9.45 -23.03
C GLN A 370 -34.49 10.50 -23.03
N LEU A 371 -34.36 11.57 -22.24
CA LEU A 371 -35.30 12.68 -22.25
C LEU A 371 -35.23 13.49 -23.56
N CYS A 372 -34.02 13.68 -24.08
CA CYS A 372 -33.71 14.46 -25.28
C CYS A 372 -33.71 13.59 -26.55
N GLY A 373 -34.73 12.73 -26.70
CA GLY A 373 -34.95 11.93 -27.91
C GLY A 373 -35.24 12.78 -29.15
N ASP A 374 -36.16 12.35 -30.02
CA ASP A 374 -36.40 13.03 -31.31
C ASP A 374 -36.99 14.47 -31.18
N ASP A 375 -37.35 14.92 -29.98
CA ASP A 375 -38.03 16.18 -29.72
C ASP A 375 -37.09 17.26 -29.12
N ASN A 376 -36.50 18.09 -29.97
CA ASN A 376 -35.44 19.04 -29.60
C ASN A 376 -35.92 20.23 -28.74
N ASP A 377 -37.18 20.65 -28.88
CA ASP A 377 -37.71 21.84 -28.19
C ASP A 377 -37.92 21.59 -26.69
N LEU A 378 -38.41 20.39 -26.32
CA LEU A 378 -38.58 19.97 -24.93
C LEU A 378 -37.22 19.81 -24.22
N CYS A 379 -36.22 19.30 -24.93
CA CYS A 379 -34.87 19.12 -24.40
C CYS A 379 -34.21 20.46 -24.02
N TYR A 380 -34.34 21.48 -24.87
CA TYR A 380 -33.77 22.79 -24.59
C TYR A 380 -34.47 23.49 -23.40
N GLN A 381 -35.79 23.36 -23.29
CA GLN A 381 -36.55 23.96 -22.19
C GLN A 381 -36.27 23.29 -20.83
N LEU A 382 -36.07 21.97 -20.79
CA LEU A 382 -35.92 21.23 -19.53
C LEU A 382 -34.47 21.15 -19.03
N VAL A 383 -33.49 21.01 -19.94
CA VAL A 383 -32.08 20.75 -19.61
C VAL A 383 -31.13 21.86 -20.10
N GLY A 384 -31.56 22.71 -21.04
CA GLY A 384 -30.73 23.76 -21.64
C GLY A 384 -29.72 23.26 -22.68
N ILE A 385 -29.84 22.00 -23.12
CA ILE A 385 -28.97 21.39 -24.13
C ILE A 385 -29.72 21.36 -25.46
N GLN A 386 -29.06 21.79 -26.54
CA GLN A 386 -29.67 21.93 -27.88
C GLN A 386 -29.86 20.59 -28.62
N SER A 387 -29.17 19.52 -28.21
CA SER A 387 -29.31 18.20 -28.83
C SER A 387 -28.76 17.07 -27.95
N GLY A 388 -29.37 15.88 -28.02
CA GLY A 388 -28.88 14.65 -27.36
C GLY A 388 -27.46 14.23 -27.78
N ARG A 389 -26.95 14.78 -28.91
CA ARG A 389 -25.56 14.61 -29.35
C ARG A 389 -24.55 15.18 -28.36
N ARG A 390 -24.78 16.38 -27.82
CA ARG A 390 -23.85 16.98 -26.84
C ARG A 390 -23.76 16.15 -25.55
N ALA A 391 -24.90 15.64 -25.07
CA ALA A 391 -24.93 14.76 -23.91
C ALA A 391 -24.15 13.45 -24.17
N SER A 392 -24.28 12.88 -25.38
CA SER A 392 -23.50 11.72 -25.81
C SER A 392 -21.99 12.01 -25.85
N GLU A 393 -21.58 13.16 -26.38
CA GLU A 393 -20.19 13.60 -26.40
C GLU A 393 -19.61 13.74 -24.98
N PHE A 394 -20.38 14.30 -24.03
CA PHE A 394 -19.97 14.37 -22.63
C PHE A 394 -19.76 12.99 -21.99
N VAL A 395 -20.64 12.01 -22.26
CA VAL A 395 -20.45 10.63 -21.76
C VAL A 395 -19.12 10.06 -22.25
N VAL A 396 -18.80 10.24 -23.54
CA VAL A 396 -17.51 9.80 -24.10
C VAL A 396 -16.35 10.49 -23.40
N VAL A 397 -16.40 11.82 -23.25
CA VAL A 397 -15.34 12.60 -22.57
C VAL A 397 -15.11 12.11 -21.14
N LEU A 398 -16.16 11.85 -20.37
CA LEU A 398 -16.04 11.34 -18.99
C LEU A 398 -15.38 9.96 -18.95
N THR A 399 -15.75 9.06 -19.88
CA THR A 399 -15.15 7.72 -19.95
C THR A 399 -13.69 7.73 -20.43
N VAL A 400 -13.30 8.67 -21.30
CA VAL A 400 -11.91 8.91 -21.70
C VAL A 400 -11.11 9.53 -20.54
N ALA A 401 -11.70 10.49 -19.83
CA ALA A 401 -11.08 11.13 -18.67
C ALA A 401 -10.69 10.12 -17.59
N MET A 402 -11.51 9.09 -17.36
CA MET A 402 -11.18 8.00 -16.44
C MET A 402 -9.90 7.24 -16.85
N LEU A 403 -9.74 6.95 -18.15
CA LEU A 403 -8.54 6.28 -18.67
C LEU A 403 -7.31 7.16 -18.45
N VAL A 404 -7.39 8.43 -18.85
CA VAL A 404 -6.29 9.39 -18.76
C VAL A 404 -5.88 9.60 -17.31
N ALA A 405 -6.82 9.81 -16.40
CA ALA A 405 -6.54 9.97 -14.97
C ALA A 405 -5.83 8.73 -14.39
N SER A 406 -6.29 7.53 -14.75
CA SER A 406 -5.67 6.27 -14.31
C SER A 406 -4.24 6.10 -14.83
N LEU A 407 -4.01 6.39 -16.11
CA LEU A 407 -2.70 6.30 -16.74
C LEU A 407 -1.73 7.34 -16.18
N LEU A 408 -2.18 8.57 -15.94
CA LEU A 408 -1.36 9.62 -15.32
C LEU A 408 -0.94 9.23 -13.90
N ILE A 409 -1.87 8.75 -13.07
CA ILE A 409 -1.55 8.29 -11.71
C ILE A 409 -0.53 7.16 -11.76
N VAL A 410 -0.74 6.16 -12.62
CA VAL A 410 0.21 5.05 -12.79
C VAL A 410 1.58 5.55 -13.26
N PHE A 411 1.63 6.44 -14.24
CA PHE A 411 2.86 7.01 -14.78
C PHE A 411 3.62 7.79 -13.72
N PHE A 412 2.98 8.76 -13.04
CA PHE A 412 3.62 9.56 -12.01
C PHE A 412 4.11 8.70 -10.85
N LYS A 413 3.31 7.73 -10.38
CA LYS A 413 3.75 6.84 -9.29
C LYS A 413 4.87 5.91 -9.72
N THR A 414 4.87 5.42 -10.96
CA THR A 414 5.96 4.62 -11.50
C THR A 414 7.24 5.47 -11.62
N ALA A 415 7.12 6.70 -12.14
CA ALA A 415 8.24 7.63 -12.24
C ALA A 415 8.81 7.98 -10.86
N THR A 416 7.95 8.26 -9.87
CA THR A 416 8.37 8.48 -8.49
C THR A 416 9.01 7.23 -7.89
N ALA A 417 8.41 6.05 -8.04
CA ALA A 417 8.94 4.78 -7.52
C ALA A 417 10.32 4.46 -8.11
N VAL A 418 10.53 4.71 -9.41
CA VAL A 418 11.84 4.53 -10.05
C VAL A 418 12.87 5.58 -9.58
N ARG A 419 12.41 6.76 -9.14
CA ARG A 419 13.24 7.83 -8.59
C ARG A 419 13.44 7.75 -7.08
N VAL A 420 12.75 6.84 -6.37
CA VAL A 420 12.94 6.66 -4.92
C VAL A 420 14.43 6.37 -4.67
N PRO A 421 15.07 7.13 -3.78
CA PRO A 421 16.50 7.03 -3.60
C PRO A 421 16.86 5.67 -3.00
N THR A 422 17.65 4.90 -3.74
CA THR A 422 18.25 3.65 -3.28
C THR A 422 19.58 3.94 -2.60
N LEU A 423 19.98 3.06 -1.70
CA LEU A 423 21.26 3.14 -1.01
C LEU A 423 22.43 3.00 -2.00
N ARG A 424 23.44 3.85 -1.82
CA ARG A 424 24.65 3.93 -2.64
C ARG A 424 25.88 3.90 -1.76
N LEU A 425 26.98 3.37 -2.29
CA LEU A 425 28.29 3.49 -1.67
C LEU A 425 28.77 4.93 -1.76
N VAL A 426 29.32 5.48 -0.67
CA VAL A 426 29.90 6.84 -0.67
C VAL A 426 31.15 6.90 -1.56
N SER A 427 31.96 5.84 -1.55
CA SER A 427 33.22 5.74 -2.29
C SER A 427 33.05 5.78 -3.82
N THR A 428 32.00 5.15 -4.35
CA THR A 428 31.81 4.97 -5.81
C THR A 428 30.53 5.62 -6.35
N GLY A 429 29.59 6.01 -5.49
CA GLY A 429 28.26 6.50 -5.87
C GLY A 429 27.35 5.45 -6.52
N ARG A 430 27.78 4.18 -6.56
CA ARG A 430 27.04 3.06 -7.17
C ARG A 430 26.19 2.33 -6.15
N ALA A 431 25.16 1.62 -6.62
CA ALA A 431 24.38 0.71 -5.78
C ALA A 431 25.26 -0.45 -5.29
N PRO A 432 25.09 -0.92 -4.05
CA PRO A 432 25.92 -1.99 -3.51
C PRO A 432 25.63 -3.34 -4.19
N ILE A 433 26.66 -4.18 -4.26
CA ILE A 433 26.56 -5.53 -4.82
C ILE A 433 26.02 -6.46 -3.74
N LEU A 434 24.83 -7.01 -3.99
CA LEU A 434 24.18 -7.98 -3.12
C LEU A 434 24.54 -9.40 -3.57
N GLU A 435 25.73 -9.85 -3.22
CA GLU A 435 26.17 -11.23 -3.46
C GLU A 435 25.82 -12.13 -2.27
N LEU A 436 25.37 -13.36 -2.57
CA LEU A 436 25.01 -14.36 -1.58
C LEU A 436 25.99 -15.53 -1.58
N PRO A 437 26.31 -16.10 -0.40
CA PRO A 437 27.00 -17.37 -0.32
C PRO A 437 26.24 -18.47 -1.08
N ALA A 438 26.96 -19.40 -1.71
CA ALA A 438 26.35 -20.44 -2.54
C ALA A 438 25.37 -21.36 -1.79
N ALA A 439 25.53 -21.48 -0.46
CA ALA A 439 24.69 -22.31 0.41
C ALA A 439 23.47 -21.58 0.99
N CYS A 440 23.27 -20.28 0.69
CA CYS A 440 22.21 -19.46 1.31
C CYS A 440 21.29 -18.82 0.26
N HIS A 441 19.98 -18.89 0.48
CA HIS A 441 18.99 -18.20 -0.36
C HIS A 441 18.60 -16.83 0.19
N PHE A 442 18.91 -16.52 1.46
CA PHE A 442 18.57 -15.24 2.08
C PHE A 442 19.81 -14.50 2.56
N HIS A 443 19.79 -13.17 2.44
CA HIS A 443 20.86 -12.29 2.91
C HIS A 443 20.79 -12.12 4.43
N ALA A 444 19.58 -12.11 4.99
CA ALA A 444 19.36 -12.03 6.41
C ALA A 444 18.13 -12.83 6.82
N PHE A 445 18.17 -13.39 8.02
CA PHE A 445 17.02 -13.82 8.81
C PHE A 445 16.76 -12.75 9.87
N ILE A 446 15.50 -12.37 10.12
CA ILE A 446 15.17 -11.46 11.23
C ILE A 446 14.39 -12.19 12.32
N SER A 447 14.98 -12.30 13.51
CA SER A 447 14.35 -12.85 14.71
C SER A 447 13.76 -11.73 15.56
N HIS A 448 12.53 -11.93 16.07
CA HIS A 448 11.86 -10.94 16.89
C HIS A 448 10.78 -11.55 17.79
N ALA A 449 10.44 -10.85 18.87
CA ALA A 449 9.29 -11.20 19.70
C ALA A 449 7.98 -10.73 19.05
N TRP A 450 7.05 -11.64 18.79
CA TRP A 450 5.78 -11.32 18.12
C TRP A 450 4.93 -10.28 18.86
N GLY A 451 5.00 -10.25 20.20
CA GLY A 451 4.20 -9.33 21.01
C GLY A 451 4.65 -7.87 20.94
N THR A 452 5.93 -7.62 20.67
CA THR A 452 6.57 -6.30 20.84
C THR A 452 7.31 -5.81 19.60
N GLY A 453 7.74 -6.69 18.69
CA GLY A 453 8.58 -6.34 17.54
C GLY A 453 7.94 -6.50 16.16
N GLN A 454 6.75 -7.08 16.04
CA GLN A 454 6.20 -7.54 14.75
C GLN A 454 5.97 -6.42 13.73
N ASP A 455 5.42 -5.28 14.15
CA ASP A 455 5.15 -4.14 13.28
C ASP A 455 6.45 -3.48 12.76
N GLN A 456 7.46 -3.39 13.63
CA GLN A 456 8.73 -2.77 13.29
C GLN A 456 9.61 -3.67 12.45
N THR A 457 9.62 -4.99 12.66
CA THR A 457 10.37 -5.90 11.79
C THR A 457 9.84 -5.89 10.36
N HIS A 458 8.52 -5.82 10.15
CA HIS A 458 7.95 -5.55 8.83
C HIS A 458 8.42 -4.21 8.24
N THR A 459 8.51 -3.17 9.08
CA THR A 459 8.99 -1.85 8.65
C THR A 459 10.45 -1.90 8.24
N VAL A 460 11.31 -2.54 9.04
CA VAL A 460 12.74 -2.75 8.76
C VAL A 460 12.90 -3.51 7.45
N VAL A 461 12.26 -4.67 7.32
CA VAL A 461 12.38 -5.53 6.13
C VAL A 461 11.91 -4.80 4.88
N ARG A 462 10.73 -4.19 4.91
CA ARG A 462 10.20 -3.47 3.74
C ARG A 462 11.11 -2.31 3.37
N ARG A 463 11.54 -1.49 4.34
CA ARG A 463 12.42 -0.35 4.03
C ARG A 463 13.79 -0.78 3.54
N LEU A 464 14.40 -1.83 4.09
CA LEU A 464 15.63 -2.40 3.56
C LEU A 464 15.44 -2.89 2.12
N GLN A 465 14.32 -3.57 1.83
CA GLN A 465 13.98 -3.97 0.45
C GLN A 465 13.79 -2.79 -0.49
N LEU A 466 13.30 -1.65 0.02
CA LEU A 466 13.19 -0.43 -0.78
C LEU A 466 14.57 0.21 -1.04
N LEU A 467 15.42 0.25 -0.01
CA LEU A 467 16.76 0.86 -0.07
C LEU A 467 17.76 0.00 -0.85
N LEU A 468 17.63 -1.32 -0.78
CA LEU A 468 18.50 -2.32 -1.40
C LEU A 468 17.68 -3.22 -2.35
N PRO A 469 17.38 -2.76 -3.58
CA PRO A 469 16.62 -3.57 -4.53
C PRO A 469 17.31 -4.91 -4.83
N GLY A 470 16.62 -6.01 -4.54
CA GLY A 470 17.13 -7.37 -4.72
C GLY A 470 17.65 -8.03 -3.43
N VAL A 471 17.64 -7.33 -2.30
CA VAL A 471 17.88 -7.97 -1.00
C VAL A 471 16.74 -8.95 -0.71
N ARG A 472 17.13 -10.13 -0.21
CA ARG A 472 16.27 -11.23 0.20
C ARG A 472 16.40 -11.34 1.70
N ILE A 473 15.37 -10.96 2.44
CA ILE A 473 15.35 -11.06 3.90
C ILE A 473 14.22 -12.00 4.24
N TRP A 474 14.53 -13.02 5.04
CA TRP A 474 13.56 -13.97 5.56
C TRP A 474 12.89 -13.36 6.79
N LEU A 475 11.56 -13.32 6.78
CA LEU A 475 10.72 -12.90 7.91
C LEU A 475 9.62 -13.96 8.10
N ASP A 476 9.50 -14.44 9.33
CA ASP A 476 8.54 -15.47 9.76
C ASP A 476 7.09 -15.22 9.29
N VAL A 477 6.57 -14.00 9.41
CA VAL A 477 5.21 -13.64 8.99
C VAL A 477 5.02 -13.73 7.47
N ASP A 478 6.08 -13.54 6.70
CA ASP A 478 6.05 -13.52 5.23
C ASP A 478 6.44 -14.88 4.61
N ASN A 479 7.13 -15.76 5.36
CA ASN A 479 7.81 -16.94 4.82
C ASN A 479 7.61 -18.26 5.59
N LEU A 480 6.96 -18.28 6.76
CA LEU A 480 6.85 -19.48 7.59
C LEU A 480 5.50 -20.20 7.39
N ASP A 481 5.53 -21.36 6.73
CA ASP A 481 4.38 -22.29 6.63
C ASP A 481 4.36 -23.32 7.78
N ASP A 482 5.50 -23.56 8.45
CA ASP A 482 5.67 -24.53 9.54
C ASP A 482 6.78 -24.09 10.53
N VAL A 483 6.44 -24.01 11.83
CA VAL A 483 7.33 -23.61 12.94
C VAL A 483 8.47 -24.62 13.18
N GLY A 484 8.35 -25.84 12.65
CA GLY A 484 9.41 -26.85 12.68
C GLY A 484 10.60 -26.58 11.74
N LYS A 485 10.52 -25.57 10.85
CA LYS A 485 11.55 -25.26 9.84
C LYS A 485 12.36 -23.98 10.12
N LEU A 486 12.24 -23.42 11.33
CA LEU A 486 12.91 -22.18 11.72
C LEU A 486 14.43 -22.33 11.65
N GLU A 487 14.97 -23.44 12.14
CA GLU A 487 16.40 -23.73 12.19
C GLU A 487 17.00 -23.87 10.78
N GLU A 488 16.29 -24.51 9.85
CA GLU A 488 16.69 -24.62 8.45
C GLU A 488 16.71 -23.23 7.79
N SER A 489 15.73 -22.39 8.09
CA SER A 489 15.63 -21.02 7.55
C SER A 489 16.75 -20.11 8.06
N VAL A 490 17.17 -20.29 9.32
CA VAL A 490 18.35 -19.62 9.90
C VAL A 490 19.62 -20.11 9.19
N ALA A 491 19.76 -21.41 8.95
CA ALA A 491 20.89 -21.97 8.23
C ALA A 491 20.94 -21.55 6.74
N ASP A 492 19.80 -21.28 6.13
CA ASP A 492 19.67 -20.81 4.74
C ASP A 492 19.90 -19.27 4.60
N SER A 493 20.22 -18.59 5.70
CA SER A 493 20.45 -17.15 5.75
C SER A 493 21.92 -16.80 5.98
N ALA A 494 22.41 -15.79 5.26
CA ALA A 494 23.81 -15.36 5.36
C ALA A 494 24.11 -14.58 6.66
N THR A 495 23.15 -13.82 7.19
CA THR A 495 23.27 -13.05 8.44
C THR A 495 22.03 -13.26 9.33
N PHE A 496 22.18 -13.03 10.63
CA PHE A 496 21.11 -13.15 11.62
C PHE A 496 20.87 -11.80 12.30
N ILE A 497 19.72 -11.19 12.00
CA ILE A 497 19.29 -9.91 12.56
C ILE A 497 18.40 -10.20 13.77
N ILE A 498 18.70 -9.56 14.90
CA ILE A 498 17.89 -9.64 16.12
C ILE A 498 17.18 -8.31 16.31
N PHE A 499 15.85 -8.30 16.33
CA PHE A 499 15.08 -7.16 16.79
C PHE A 499 14.83 -7.29 18.30
N LEU A 500 15.73 -6.69 19.07
CA LEU A 500 15.81 -6.79 20.51
C LEU A 500 14.80 -5.85 21.18
N SER A 501 13.78 -6.45 21.78
CA SER A 501 12.72 -5.79 22.54
C SER A 501 12.46 -6.60 23.82
N SER A 502 11.71 -6.01 24.76
CA SER A 502 11.31 -6.67 25.99
C SER A 502 10.59 -8.00 25.68
N GLY A 503 10.99 -9.07 26.38
CA GLY A 503 10.44 -10.41 26.20
C GLY A 503 11.07 -11.22 25.07
N TYR A 504 12.09 -10.70 24.37
CA TYR A 504 12.80 -11.43 23.32
C TYR A 504 13.41 -12.73 23.84
N PHE A 505 14.12 -12.71 24.97
CA PHE A 505 14.77 -13.92 25.51
C PHE A 505 13.77 -14.83 26.22
N ARG A 506 12.66 -14.29 26.72
CA ARG A 506 11.54 -15.10 27.28
C ARG A 506 10.86 -15.96 26.20
N SER A 507 10.81 -15.47 24.97
CA SER A 507 10.22 -16.20 23.84
C SER A 507 10.99 -17.48 23.53
N TRP A 508 10.29 -18.62 23.57
CA TRP A 508 10.88 -19.92 23.25
C TRP A 508 11.30 -20.04 21.78
N ASN A 509 10.52 -19.48 20.85
CA ASN A 509 10.87 -19.47 19.42
C ASN A 509 12.11 -18.63 19.15
N CYS A 510 12.20 -17.43 19.73
CA CYS A 510 13.38 -16.56 19.55
C CYS A 510 14.65 -17.23 20.10
N ARG A 511 14.56 -17.94 21.22
CA ARG A 511 15.69 -18.73 21.74
C ARG A 511 16.09 -19.86 20.80
N ARG A 512 15.15 -20.61 20.21
CA ARG A 512 15.47 -21.64 19.20
C ARG A 512 16.20 -21.06 17.99
N GLU A 513 15.70 -19.95 17.45
CA GLU A 513 16.32 -19.26 16.32
C GLU A 513 17.73 -18.75 16.67
N LEU A 514 17.87 -18.16 17.85
CA LEU A 514 19.14 -17.69 18.39
C LEU A 514 20.15 -18.83 18.54
N TYR A 515 19.75 -19.96 19.13
CA TYR A 515 20.62 -21.12 19.32
C TYR A 515 21.00 -21.77 17.97
N ALA A 516 20.08 -21.83 17.01
CA ALA A 516 20.38 -22.28 15.66
C ALA A 516 21.37 -21.36 14.95
N ALA A 517 21.27 -20.04 15.16
CA ALA A 517 22.17 -19.05 14.61
C ALA A 517 23.58 -19.16 15.21
N LEU A 518 23.69 -19.40 16.52
CA LEU A 518 24.96 -19.70 17.19
C LEU A 518 25.57 -21.00 16.67
N ALA A 519 24.78 -22.08 16.60
CA ALA A 519 25.25 -23.38 16.13
C ALA A 519 25.74 -23.34 14.67
N SER A 520 25.14 -22.48 13.84
CA SER A 520 25.53 -22.26 12.45
C SER A 520 26.56 -21.14 12.26
N VAL A 521 27.09 -20.56 13.35
CA VAL A 521 28.09 -19.48 13.38
C VAL A 521 27.68 -18.30 12.48
N ARG A 522 26.41 -17.90 12.53
CA ARG A 522 25.90 -16.79 11.71
C ARG A 522 26.35 -15.45 12.29
N PRO A 523 26.78 -14.47 11.47
CA PRO A 523 27.06 -13.11 11.93
C PRO A 523 25.80 -12.43 12.48
N PHE A 524 25.91 -11.77 13.64
CA PHE A 524 24.78 -11.14 14.33
C PHE A 524 24.69 -9.65 14.02
N ILE A 525 23.47 -9.16 13.82
CA ILE A 525 23.17 -7.73 13.69
C ILE A 525 22.03 -7.42 14.65
N VAL A 526 22.33 -6.73 15.75
CA VAL A 526 21.34 -6.46 16.79
C VAL A 526 20.75 -5.08 16.58
N VAL A 527 19.41 -5.00 16.56
CA VAL A 527 18.61 -3.78 16.42
C VAL A 527 17.74 -3.65 17.67
N HIS A 528 17.89 -2.58 18.44
CA HIS A 528 17.31 -2.41 19.76
C HIS A 528 16.17 -1.39 19.75
N GLU A 529 14.97 -1.78 20.22
CA GLU A 529 13.81 -0.89 20.32
C GLU A 529 14.01 0.15 21.43
N ALA A 530 14.00 1.44 21.05
CA ALA A 530 14.19 2.55 21.97
C ALA A 530 12.88 2.98 22.67
N ASP A 531 11.72 2.75 22.06
CA ASP A 531 10.43 3.22 22.57
C ASP A 531 9.88 2.28 23.65
N THR A 532 9.96 2.71 24.91
CA THR A 532 9.51 1.92 26.07
C THR A 532 8.01 1.62 26.04
N ALA A 533 7.18 2.51 25.47
CA ALA A 533 5.74 2.28 25.33
C ALA A 533 5.41 1.21 24.27
N LYS A 534 6.38 0.85 23.43
CA LYS A 534 6.25 -0.15 22.37
C LYS A 534 7.14 -1.36 22.56
N GLY A 535 7.53 -1.63 23.81
CA GLY A 535 8.34 -2.80 24.17
C GLY A 535 9.85 -2.57 24.18
N GLY A 536 10.30 -1.32 24.10
CA GLY A 536 11.69 -0.95 24.40
C GLY A 536 12.03 -1.18 25.88
N ALA A 537 13.27 -1.59 26.14
CA ALA A 537 13.80 -1.79 27.49
C ALA A 537 15.28 -1.39 27.53
N SER A 538 15.81 -1.06 28.71
CA SER A 538 17.24 -0.73 28.82
C SER A 538 18.11 -1.95 28.48
N LEU A 539 19.31 -1.72 27.92
CA LEU A 539 20.23 -2.81 27.60
C LEU A 539 20.63 -3.61 28.85
N ALA A 540 20.68 -2.96 30.03
CA ALA A 540 20.89 -3.65 31.30
C ALA A 540 19.76 -4.65 31.61
N ALA A 541 18.50 -4.21 31.52
CA ALA A 541 17.35 -5.09 31.75
C ALA A 541 17.29 -6.26 30.74
N LEU A 542 17.69 -6.03 29.48
CA LEU A 542 17.74 -7.06 28.46
C LEU A 542 18.89 -8.06 28.68
N ARG A 543 20.02 -7.61 29.25
CA ARG A 543 21.10 -8.50 29.69
C ARG A 543 20.65 -9.39 30.85
N ASP A 544 19.93 -8.83 31.81
CA ASP A 544 19.37 -9.60 32.93
C ASP A 544 18.31 -10.60 32.44
N GLU A 545 17.42 -10.19 31.54
CA GLU A 545 16.45 -11.09 30.89
C GLU A 545 17.13 -12.25 30.16
N CYS A 546 18.26 -11.99 29.51
CA CYS A 546 19.08 -13.01 28.85
C CYS A 546 19.66 -14.00 29.86
N ARG A 547 20.19 -13.53 31.00
CA ARG A 547 20.74 -14.40 32.05
C ARG A 547 19.66 -15.30 32.65
N ASP A 548 18.47 -14.77 32.86
CA ASP A 548 17.37 -15.50 33.48
C ASP A 548 16.72 -16.51 32.53
N SER A 549 16.63 -16.19 31.24
CA SER A 549 15.83 -16.96 30.27
C SER A 549 16.64 -17.95 29.44
N CYS A 550 17.94 -17.71 29.24
CA CYS A 550 18.81 -18.64 28.50
C CYS A 550 19.28 -19.77 29.42
N VAL A 551 19.38 -20.99 28.88
CA VAL A 551 19.76 -22.17 29.67
C VAL A 551 21.28 -22.29 29.82
N GLU A 552 21.76 -22.74 30.97
CA GLU A 552 23.20 -22.95 31.22
C GLU A 552 23.77 -24.17 30.50
N VAL A 553 22.93 -25.19 30.26
CA VAL A 553 23.34 -26.44 29.62
C VAL A 553 22.90 -26.44 28.16
N ALA A 554 23.84 -26.78 27.26
CA ALA A 554 23.59 -27.04 25.85
C ALA A 554 22.33 -27.92 25.65
N PRO A 555 21.27 -27.42 25.00
CA PRO A 555 20.17 -28.28 24.60
C PRO A 555 20.70 -29.44 23.74
N PRO A 556 20.16 -30.67 23.84
CA PRO A 556 20.63 -31.80 23.04
C PRO A 556 20.62 -31.53 21.53
N ALA A 557 19.77 -30.62 21.07
CA ALA A 557 19.69 -30.18 19.68
C ALA A 557 20.85 -29.25 19.23
N TYR A 558 21.58 -28.63 20.17
CA TYR A 558 22.61 -27.62 19.89
C TYR A 558 23.86 -27.84 20.78
N PRO A 559 24.68 -28.87 20.51
CA PRO A 559 25.82 -29.24 21.35
C PRO A 559 26.96 -28.20 21.36
N SER A 560 26.96 -27.25 20.41
CA SER A 560 27.94 -26.16 20.33
C SER A 560 27.62 -24.96 21.23
N TYR A 561 26.43 -24.92 21.84
CA TYR A 561 26.03 -23.82 22.72
C TYR A 561 26.74 -23.90 24.08
N SER A 562 27.42 -22.84 24.48
CA SER A 562 28.24 -22.79 25.70
C SER A 562 27.60 -22.03 26.89
N GLY A 563 26.32 -21.66 26.77
CA GLY A 563 25.54 -21.05 27.84
C GLY A 563 25.22 -19.56 27.63
N PRO A 564 24.58 -18.89 28.60
CA PRO A 564 24.11 -17.50 28.47
C PRO A 564 25.26 -16.50 28.27
N GLY A 565 26.46 -16.82 28.76
CA GLY A 565 27.67 -16.01 28.55
C GLY A 565 27.98 -15.80 27.07
N GLU A 566 27.87 -16.86 26.25
CA GLU A 566 28.09 -16.76 24.80
C GLU A 566 27.05 -15.86 24.13
N VAL A 567 25.77 -15.96 24.53
CA VAL A 567 24.72 -15.08 24.01
C VAL A 567 25.02 -13.63 24.36
N LEU A 568 25.42 -13.37 25.61
CA LEU A 568 25.72 -12.02 26.07
C LEU A 568 26.86 -11.41 25.26
N THR A 569 27.93 -12.17 25.04
CA THR A 569 29.06 -11.71 24.22
C THR A 569 28.65 -11.45 22.77
N ARG A 570 27.92 -12.38 22.15
CA ARG A 570 27.52 -12.30 20.74
C ARG A 570 26.47 -11.21 20.45
N VAL A 571 25.56 -10.95 21.40
CA VAL A 571 24.46 -9.98 21.22
C VAL A 571 24.84 -8.58 21.71
N PHE A 572 25.65 -8.44 22.77
CA PHE A 572 25.89 -7.15 23.42
C PHE A 572 27.34 -6.67 23.39
N GLU A 573 28.33 -7.53 23.15
CA GLU A 573 29.75 -7.16 23.31
C GLU A 573 30.52 -7.13 21.97
N GLU A 574 30.20 -8.01 21.03
CA GLU A 574 30.92 -8.07 19.74
C GLU A 574 30.69 -6.85 18.86
N ALA A 575 29.47 -6.32 18.89
CA ALA A 575 29.13 -5.08 18.22
C ALA A 575 28.05 -4.35 19.02
N GLU A 576 28.16 -3.03 19.09
CA GLU A 576 27.16 -2.20 19.75
C GLU A 576 25.78 -2.38 19.06
N PRO A 577 24.69 -2.65 19.81
CA PRO A 577 23.35 -2.74 19.25
C PRO A 577 22.93 -1.46 18.51
N ILE A 578 22.34 -1.61 17.33
CA ILE A 578 21.81 -0.48 16.54
C ILE A 578 20.52 -0.02 17.19
N VAL A 579 20.49 1.20 17.73
CA VAL A 579 19.26 1.77 18.27
C VAL A 579 18.22 1.91 17.13
N TRP A 580 16.97 1.54 17.39
CA TRP A 580 15.83 1.73 16.51
C TRP A 580 14.89 2.77 17.10
N VAL A 581 14.70 3.85 16.35
CA VAL A 581 13.81 4.95 16.71
C VAL A 581 12.64 4.94 15.75
N ARG A 582 11.40 5.00 16.24
CA ARG A 582 10.17 4.92 15.41
C ARG A 582 9.86 6.20 14.60
N VAL A 583 10.85 7.07 14.38
CA VAL A 583 10.72 8.35 13.67
C VAL A 583 11.44 8.27 12.33
N HIS A 584 10.73 8.63 11.24
CA HIS A 584 11.14 8.35 9.86
C HIS A 584 12.59 8.70 9.53
N ASP A 585 13.06 9.87 9.96
CA ASP A 585 14.39 10.38 9.65
C ASP A 585 15.51 9.58 10.35
N PHE A 586 15.29 9.18 11.62
CA PHE A 586 16.24 8.37 12.39
C PHE A 586 16.25 6.90 11.99
N GLN A 587 15.11 6.39 11.48
CA GLN A 587 15.03 5.06 10.91
C GLN A 587 16.00 4.89 9.73
N LEU A 588 16.20 5.94 8.93
CA LEU A 588 17.14 5.87 7.81
C LEU A 588 18.57 5.60 8.26
N GLU A 589 19.03 6.25 9.34
CA GLU A 589 20.35 6.00 9.91
C GLU A 589 20.50 4.57 10.44
N SER A 590 19.51 4.08 11.19
CA SER A 590 19.49 2.69 11.65
C SER A 590 19.50 1.70 10.49
N LEU A 591 18.75 1.98 9.41
CA LEU A 591 18.70 1.14 8.21
C LEU A 591 20.03 1.15 7.44
N LYS A 592 20.70 2.29 7.35
CA LYS A 592 22.04 2.41 6.75
C LYS A 592 23.05 1.56 7.52
N GLU A 593 23.00 1.58 8.85
CA GLU A 593 23.85 0.73 9.70
C GLU A 593 23.55 -0.75 9.55
N VAL A 594 22.27 -1.15 9.55
CA VAL A 594 21.89 -2.55 9.30
C VAL A 594 22.39 -3.00 7.92
N ALA A 595 22.15 -2.19 6.89
CA ALA A 595 22.63 -2.47 5.53
C ALA A 595 24.16 -2.58 5.48
N LEU A 596 24.89 -1.66 6.09
CA LEU A 596 26.35 -1.65 6.12
C LEU A 596 26.90 -2.91 6.79
N ARG A 597 26.35 -3.29 7.96
CA ARG A 597 26.75 -4.52 8.67
C ARG A 597 26.41 -5.77 7.87
N MET A 598 25.27 -5.81 7.18
CA MET A 598 24.93 -6.92 6.27
C MET A 598 25.91 -7.00 5.10
N LEU A 599 26.23 -5.88 4.45
CA LEU A 599 27.12 -5.82 3.30
C LEU A 599 28.53 -6.28 3.66
N ARG A 600 29.05 -5.92 4.84
CA ARG A 600 30.37 -6.37 5.34
C ARG A 600 30.49 -7.89 5.40
N GLN A 601 29.38 -8.61 5.62
CA GLN A 601 29.34 -10.07 5.69
C GLN A 601 29.12 -10.74 4.32
N SER A 602 28.92 -9.97 3.25
CA SER A 602 28.77 -10.53 1.92
C SER A 602 30.13 -11.00 1.34
N PRO A 603 30.16 -12.09 0.56
CA PRO A 603 31.41 -12.63 -0.01
C PRO A 603 32.21 -11.61 -0.83
N TYR A 604 31.53 -10.69 -1.51
CA TYR A 604 32.17 -9.66 -2.30
C TYR A 604 32.90 -8.65 -1.42
N TYR A 605 32.20 -8.06 -0.44
CA TYR A 605 32.76 -7.00 0.38
C TYR A 605 33.70 -7.49 1.48
N SER A 606 33.63 -8.76 1.88
CA SER A 606 34.66 -9.34 2.76
C SER A 606 36.06 -9.28 2.13
N LEU A 607 36.14 -9.25 0.79
CA LEU A 607 37.39 -9.06 0.04
C LEU A 607 37.65 -7.60 -0.35
N HIS A 608 36.63 -6.74 -0.31
CA HIS A 608 36.66 -5.34 -0.79
C HIS A 608 36.22 -4.35 0.31
N LEU A 609 36.67 -4.54 1.54
CA LEU A 609 36.29 -3.72 2.71
C LEU A 609 36.54 -2.21 2.51
N ASN A 610 37.57 -1.85 1.75
CA ASN A 610 37.90 -0.45 1.44
C ASN A 610 36.75 0.28 0.72
N GLU A 611 35.92 -0.42 -0.06
CA GLU A 611 34.77 0.21 -0.73
C GLU A 611 33.66 0.60 0.24
N LEU A 612 33.57 -0.06 1.39
CA LEU A 612 32.60 0.22 2.46
C LEU A 612 33.15 1.15 3.55
N ALA A 613 34.44 1.50 3.52
CA ALA A 613 35.10 2.29 4.56
C ALA A 613 34.46 3.67 4.74
N SER A 614 34.05 4.30 3.63
CA SER A 614 33.37 5.61 3.64
C SER A 614 31.87 5.52 3.95
N GLY A 615 31.34 4.33 4.20
CA GLY A 615 29.93 4.10 4.51
C GLY A 615 29.00 4.13 3.30
N VAL A 616 27.71 4.29 3.60
CA VAL A 616 26.60 4.25 2.63
C VAL A 616 25.76 5.52 2.75
N THR A 617 25.20 5.99 1.64
CA THR A 617 24.40 7.22 1.55
C THR A 617 23.13 6.96 0.75
N VAL A 618 22.08 7.74 1.03
CA VAL A 618 20.84 7.75 0.27
C VAL A 618 20.66 9.12 -0.39
N PRO A 619 20.49 9.21 -1.73
CA PRO A 619 20.33 10.49 -2.40
C PRO A 619 19.20 11.34 -1.82
N GLY A 620 19.49 12.59 -1.48
CA GLY A 620 18.53 13.50 -0.85
C GLY A 620 18.39 13.33 0.67
N GLU A 621 19.27 12.54 1.31
CA GLU A 621 19.38 12.56 2.77
C GLU A 621 19.75 13.96 3.27
N ILE A 622 19.27 14.32 4.45
CA ILE A 622 19.73 15.52 5.15
C ILE A 622 21.18 15.23 5.54
N GLY A 623 22.11 15.49 4.64
CA GLY A 623 23.53 15.51 4.95
C GLY A 623 23.80 16.48 6.09
N SER A 624 25.01 16.45 6.63
CA SER A 624 25.57 17.51 7.46
C SER A 624 25.67 18.80 6.63
N HIS A 625 24.54 19.42 6.31
CA HIS A 625 24.46 20.67 5.58
C HIS A 625 24.98 21.73 6.54
N GLY A 626 26.23 22.13 6.35
CA GLY A 626 26.87 23.21 7.09
C GLY A 626 25.96 24.44 7.10
N PHE A 627 25.99 25.16 8.22
CA PHE A 627 25.19 26.37 8.37
C PHE A 627 25.49 27.35 7.22
N THR A 628 24.44 27.85 6.57
CA THR A 628 24.58 28.89 5.53
C THR A 628 24.80 30.25 6.20
N GLY A 629 26.04 30.54 6.55
CA GLY A 629 26.46 31.79 7.20
C GLY A 629 26.84 31.63 8.68
N LEU A 630 27.42 32.69 9.26
CA LEU A 630 27.90 32.70 10.64
C LEU A 630 26.74 32.50 11.63
N VAL A 631 26.85 31.46 12.47
CA VAL A 631 25.90 31.16 13.56
C VAL A 631 26.60 31.30 14.90
N THR A 632 26.01 32.09 15.80
CA THR A 632 26.47 32.21 17.18
C THR A 632 25.57 31.36 18.07
N ILE A 633 26.13 30.32 18.68
CA ILE A 633 25.44 29.49 19.69
C ILE A 633 25.72 30.11 21.05
N LEU A 634 24.68 30.59 21.71
CA LEU A 634 24.73 31.04 23.09
C LEU A 634 24.51 29.82 23.99
N VAL A 635 25.38 29.63 24.97
CA VAL A 635 25.28 28.58 26.00
C VAL A 635 25.26 29.20 27.39
N CYS A 636 24.61 28.52 28.33
CA CYS A 636 24.55 28.91 29.74
C CYS A 636 25.37 27.90 30.54
N ARG A 637 26.39 28.33 31.28
CA ARG A 637 27.19 27.45 32.16
C ARG A 637 26.36 26.71 33.18
N GLU A 638 25.33 27.35 33.71
CA GLU A 638 24.41 26.76 34.69
C GLU A 638 23.45 25.73 34.04
N ASN A 639 23.39 25.66 32.70
CA ASN A 639 22.76 24.55 31.99
C ASN A 639 23.79 23.43 31.76
N GLU A 640 23.97 22.57 32.77
CA GLU A 640 24.94 21.46 32.75
C GLU A 640 24.81 20.62 31.45
N GLY A 641 25.89 20.47 30.69
CA GLY A 641 25.96 19.71 29.43
C GLY A 641 25.67 20.51 28.15
N ALA A 642 25.15 21.75 28.26
CA ALA A 642 24.85 22.56 27.07
C ALA A 642 26.09 22.95 26.27
N HIS A 643 27.24 23.19 26.95
CA HIS A 643 28.49 23.52 26.27
C HIS A 643 29.04 22.35 25.44
N ASP A 644 28.90 21.12 25.93
CA ASP A 644 29.37 19.91 25.25
C ASP A 644 28.55 19.67 23.98
N VAL A 645 27.21 19.76 24.09
CA VAL A 645 26.30 19.66 22.93
C VAL A 645 26.59 20.77 21.90
N ALA A 646 26.87 22.00 22.34
CA ALA A 646 27.24 23.08 21.42
C ALA A 646 28.58 22.79 20.70
N THR A 647 29.52 22.16 21.38
CA THR A 647 30.81 21.74 20.81
C THR A 647 30.61 20.59 19.82
N GLU A 648 29.72 19.63 20.10
CA GLU A 648 29.31 18.58 19.15
C GLU A 648 28.71 19.20 17.87
N VAL A 649 27.85 20.21 17.99
CA VAL A 649 27.28 20.95 16.83
C VAL A 649 28.38 21.65 16.03
N LYS A 650 29.34 22.29 16.70
CA LYS A 650 30.48 22.95 16.04
C LYS A 650 31.33 21.94 15.27
N ALA A 651 31.63 20.78 15.86
CA ALA A 651 32.39 19.72 15.21
C ALA A 651 31.66 19.15 13.98
N ALA A 652 30.36 18.85 14.11
CA ALA A 652 29.54 18.35 13.01
C ALA A 652 29.43 19.36 11.85
N ALA A 653 29.41 20.67 12.16
CA ALA A 653 29.41 21.74 11.16
C ALA A 653 30.74 21.85 10.39
N ALA A 654 31.86 21.57 11.04
CA ALA A 654 33.19 21.58 10.43
C ALA A 654 33.39 20.38 9.48
N GLU A 655 32.93 19.18 9.89
CA GLU A 655 32.92 17.98 9.04
C GLU A 655 32.11 18.19 7.75
N GLY A 656 30.97 18.88 7.82
CA GLY A 656 30.14 19.19 6.65
C GLY A 656 30.78 20.19 5.67
N HIS A 657 31.68 21.07 6.14
CA HIS A 657 32.37 22.05 5.29
C HIS A 657 33.54 21.45 4.50
N SER A 658 34.21 20.42 5.03
CA SER A 658 35.40 19.82 4.39
C SER A 658 35.09 19.11 3.07
N SER A 659 33.82 18.75 2.83
CA SER A 659 33.32 18.12 1.61
C SER A 659 33.05 19.07 0.43
N THR A 660 33.17 20.38 0.65
CA THR A 660 33.07 21.42 -0.39
C THR A 660 34.40 22.15 -0.46
N THR A 661 34.97 22.29 -1.66
CA THR A 661 36.21 23.05 -1.92
C THR A 661 36.08 24.49 -1.43
N ALA A 662 36.52 24.76 -0.20
CA ALA A 662 36.63 26.10 0.38
C ALA A 662 38.08 26.35 0.80
N ALA A 663 38.54 27.57 0.58
CA ALA A 663 39.91 28.00 0.82
C ALA A 663 40.30 27.91 2.32
N PRO A 664 41.59 27.70 2.64
CA PRO A 664 42.07 27.46 4.01
C PRO A 664 41.83 28.57 5.05
N ASP A 665 41.33 29.75 4.65
CA ASP A 665 41.23 30.95 5.50
C ASP A 665 39.78 31.44 5.73
N SER A 666 38.74 30.62 5.52
CA SER A 666 37.36 31.05 5.83
C SER A 666 37.08 31.08 7.34
N PRO A 667 36.45 32.13 7.89
CA PRO A 667 36.15 32.23 9.32
C PRO A 667 35.22 31.09 9.81
N ASP A 668 35.40 30.67 11.06
CA ASP A 668 34.56 29.68 11.74
C ASP A 668 33.07 29.97 11.50
N VAL A 669 32.37 29.03 10.87
CA VAL A 669 30.94 29.15 10.54
C VAL A 669 30.07 29.12 11.79
N VAL A 670 30.56 28.52 12.89
CA VAL A 670 29.88 28.42 14.18
C VAL A 670 30.78 28.92 15.31
N VAL A 671 30.29 29.90 16.06
CA VAL A 671 30.97 30.48 17.23
C VAL A 671 30.14 30.22 18.49
N ILE A 672 30.76 29.70 19.54
CA ILE A 672 30.11 29.46 20.83
C ILE A 672 30.44 30.65 21.75
N ARG A 673 29.43 31.24 22.40
CA ARG A 673 29.58 32.35 23.36
C ARG A 673 28.76 32.11 24.62
N GLU A 674 29.21 32.68 25.73
CA GLU A 674 28.47 32.63 27.00
C GLU A 674 27.27 33.57 26.94
N ALA A 675 26.07 33.04 27.19
CA ALA A 675 24.83 33.79 27.14
C ALA A 675 24.83 34.94 28.17
N SER A 676 25.40 34.72 29.36
CA SER A 676 25.44 35.74 30.40
C SER A 676 26.30 36.94 30.03
N GLU A 677 27.35 36.78 29.23
CA GLU A 677 28.21 37.88 28.77
C GLU A 677 27.51 38.69 27.68
N VAL A 678 26.92 38.01 26.69
CA VAL A 678 26.22 38.65 25.56
C VAL A 678 24.92 39.34 25.99
N LEU A 679 24.24 38.82 27.02
CA LEU A 679 22.97 39.36 27.50
C LEU A 679 23.14 40.45 28.59
N LYS A 680 24.31 40.55 29.27
CA LYS A 680 24.57 41.56 30.32
C LYS A 680 24.89 42.96 29.78
N GLU A 681 25.34 43.09 28.55
CA GLU A 681 25.64 44.41 27.97
C GLU A 681 24.33 45.18 27.72
N ALA A 682 24.00 46.09 28.64
CA ALA A 682 22.87 47.02 28.52
C ALA A 682 23.10 48.10 27.45
N ASN A 683 24.33 48.23 26.94
CA ASN A 683 24.73 49.12 25.86
C ASN A 683 26.02 48.57 25.20
N ALA A 684 25.88 47.74 24.16
CA ALA A 684 26.99 47.45 23.25
C ALA A 684 26.48 47.36 21.80
N PRO A 685 27.33 47.71 20.82
CA PRO A 685 26.91 48.15 19.50
C PRO A 685 26.75 46.99 18.49
N ALA A 686 25.81 47.21 17.57
CA ALA A 686 25.44 46.38 16.42
C ALA A 686 24.59 45.12 16.71
N PRO A 687 23.59 44.82 15.86
CA PRO A 687 22.94 43.51 15.88
C PRO A 687 24.03 42.44 15.72
N LEU A 688 23.98 41.39 16.55
CA LEU A 688 24.83 40.20 16.42
C LEU A 688 24.99 39.88 14.92
N GLN A 689 26.21 40.03 14.38
CA GLN A 689 26.45 39.73 12.96
C GLN A 689 26.21 38.23 12.76
N GLY A 690 25.16 37.87 12.04
CA GLY A 690 24.74 36.49 11.83
C GLY A 690 23.53 36.07 12.68
N ARG A 691 23.17 34.78 12.62
CA ARG A 691 22.04 34.23 13.39
C ARG A 691 22.50 33.79 14.78
N ALA A 692 21.97 34.40 15.83
CA ALA A 692 22.21 33.96 17.21
C ALA A 692 21.09 33.05 17.71
N VAL A 693 21.46 31.96 18.38
CA VAL A 693 20.52 30.95 18.92
C VAL A 693 20.96 30.59 20.33
N LEU A 694 20.04 30.59 21.29
CA LEU A 694 20.30 30.04 22.63
C LEU A 694 20.06 28.53 22.61
N LEU A 695 21.10 27.74 22.85
CA LEU A 695 20.97 26.30 23.05
C LEU A 695 20.49 26.03 24.47
N LEU A 696 19.33 25.37 24.59
CA LEU A 696 18.76 24.94 25.85
C LEU A 696 18.81 23.41 25.89
N TYR A 697 19.72 22.86 26.68
CA TYR A 697 19.86 21.42 26.83
C TYR A 697 18.95 20.94 27.97
N LEU A 698 17.96 20.11 27.64
CA LEU A 698 16.95 19.60 28.56
C LEU A 698 17.38 18.21 29.06
N ASN A 699 17.73 18.14 30.34
CA ASN A 699 18.08 16.95 31.12
C ASN A 699 17.41 17.03 32.50
N GLU A 700 17.58 16.01 33.33
CA GLU A 700 16.99 15.88 34.66
C GLU A 700 17.27 17.06 35.60
N LYS A 701 18.33 17.85 35.34
CA LYS A 701 18.77 18.99 36.14
C LYS A 701 18.35 20.35 35.60
N THR A 702 17.68 20.38 34.44
CA THR A 702 17.33 21.64 33.76
C THR A 702 16.33 22.43 34.58
N PHE A 703 16.58 23.73 34.77
CA PHE A 703 15.82 24.65 35.63
C PHE A 703 15.84 24.32 37.14
N LEU A 704 16.67 23.36 37.58
CA LEU A 704 16.89 23.07 39.00
C LEU A 704 18.11 23.80 39.56
N ASP A 705 18.65 24.78 38.83
CA ASP A 705 19.79 25.55 39.28
C ASP A 705 19.42 26.44 40.49
N PRO A 706 20.19 26.43 41.59
CA PRO A 706 19.84 27.16 42.81
C PRO A 706 19.67 28.67 42.62
N SER A 707 20.23 29.22 41.54
CA SER A 707 20.25 30.65 41.24
C SER A 707 19.13 31.12 40.32
N GLY A 708 18.33 30.20 39.76
CA GLY A 708 17.35 30.49 38.71
C GLY A 708 17.94 31.15 37.45
N THR A 709 19.25 31.00 37.23
CA THR A 709 19.99 31.68 36.17
C THR A 709 19.59 31.16 34.80
N VAL A 710 19.35 29.86 34.65
CA VAL A 710 18.90 29.27 33.38
C VAL A 710 17.55 29.87 32.97
N ALA A 711 16.59 29.92 33.90
CA ALA A 711 15.27 30.50 33.66
C ALA A 711 15.35 31.97 33.25
N ARG A 712 16.14 32.78 33.96
CA ARG A 712 16.32 34.20 33.66
C ARG A 712 16.99 34.43 32.30
N ILE A 713 17.99 33.62 31.94
CA ILE A 713 18.66 33.71 30.63
C ILE A 713 17.71 33.34 29.50
N VAL A 714 16.92 32.27 29.66
CA VAL A 714 15.89 31.88 28.68
C VAL A 714 14.86 32.99 28.52
N GLN A 715 14.36 33.55 29.62
CA GLN A 715 13.42 34.67 29.59
C GLN A 715 14.01 35.88 28.85
N THR A 716 15.22 36.29 29.22
CA THR A 716 15.92 37.43 28.60
C THR A 716 16.16 37.20 27.10
N ALA A 717 16.50 35.98 26.70
CA ALA A 717 16.68 35.63 25.30
C ALA A 717 15.37 35.74 24.51
N MET A 718 14.26 35.27 25.09
CA MET A 718 12.92 35.38 24.48
C MET A 718 12.45 36.84 24.40
N ASP A 719 12.69 37.65 25.43
CA ASP A 719 12.41 39.10 25.43
C ASP A 719 13.16 39.82 24.29
N ARG A 720 14.42 39.41 24.04
CA ARG A 720 15.25 39.92 22.93
C ARG A 720 14.97 39.24 21.58
N ARG A 721 13.94 38.39 21.48
CA ARG A 721 13.57 37.62 20.28
C ARG A 721 14.71 36.75 19.72
N ILE A 722 15.60 36.27 20.59
CA ILE A 722 16.63 35.28 20.23
C ILE A 722 15.95 33.91 20.17
N ALA A 723 16.20 33.16 19.10
CA ALA A 723 15.61 31.84 18.94
C ALA A 723 16.15 30.85 19.98
N ILE A 724 15.26 30.08 20.60
CA ILE A 724 15.62 29.01 21.53
C ILE A 724 15.73 27.69 20.77
N ALA A 725 16.78 26.92 21.06
CA ALA A 725 16.99 25.56 20.58
C ALA A 725 16.92 24.57 21.73
N PRO A 726 15.70 24.10 22.09
CA PRO A 726 15.56 23.02 23.05
C PRO A 726 16.06 21.70 22.45
N VAL A 727 16.99 21.05 23.14
CA VAL A 727 17.55 19.74 22.81
C VAL A 727 17.36 18.83 24.01
N ALA A 728 16.55 17.78 23.88
CA ALA A 728 16.15 16.92 24.99
C ALA A 728 16.93 15.61 25.00
N GLU A 729 17.73 15.38 26.04
CA GLU A 729 18.48 14.13 26.22
C GLU A 729 17.52 12.95 26.39
N GLN A 730 17.79 11.87 25.65
CA GLN A 730 17.01 10.62 25.71
C GLN A 730 17.78 9.51 26.43
N ASP A 731 19.09 9.66 26.65
CA ASP A 731 19.90 8.71 27.40
C ASP A 731 19.77 8.91 28.91
N PRO A 732 19.20 7.94 29.66
CA PRO A 732 19.09 8.04 31.12
C PRO A 732 20.45 8.19 31.82
N ALA A 733 21.53 7.62 31.26
CA ALA A 733 22.87 7.75 31.86
C ALA A 733 23.42 9.18 31.76
N SER A 734 22.91 9.97 30.82
CA SER A 734 23.26 11.38 30.59
C SER A 734 22.20 12.34 31.14
N GLY A 735 21.27 11.83 31.97
CA GLY A 735 20.19 12.61 32.60
C GLY A 735 18.92 12.76 31.74
N GLY A 736 18.71 11.89 30.75
CA GLY A 736 17.50 11.87 29.94
C GLY A 736 16.27 11.42 30.74
N VAL A 737 15.17 12.15 30.60
CA VAL A 737 13.91 11.91 31.32
C VAL A 737 12.69 12.06 30.42
N ALA A 738 11.55 11.53 30.87
CA ALA A 738 10.28 11.69 30.15
C ALA A 738 9.94 13.18 29.99
N PHE A 739 9.55 13.61 28.79
CA PHE A 739 9.37 15.02 28.44
C PHE A 739 8.39 15.77 29.37
N ARG A 740 7.41 15.05 29.94
CA ARG A 740 6.47 15.58 30.94
C ARG A 740 7.18 16.19 32.16
N GLN A 741 8.32 15.65 32.57
CA GLN A 741 9.07 16.17 33.72
C GLN A 741 9.58 17.59 33.47
N PHE A 742 9.91 17.96 32.22
CA PHE A 742 10.35 19.32 31.91
C PHE A 742 9.24 20.36 32.14
N PHE A 743 7.96 20.00 31.97
CA PHE A 743 6.85 20.89 32.34
C PHE A 743 6.75 21.11 33.85
N GLN A 744 7.17 20.14 34.65
CA GLN A 744 7.17 20.29 36.12
C GLN A 744 8.36 21.13 36.60
N GLN A 745 9.52 21.00 35.94
CA GLN A 745 10.75 21.71 36.29
C GLN A 745 10.77 23.16 35.76
N THR A 746 10.09 23.43 34.65
CA THR A 746 10.11 24.75 34.01
C THR A 746 9.26 25.76 34.79
N PRO A 747 9.76 26.98 35.11
CA PRO A 747 8.96 28.02 35.76
C PRO A 747 7.68 28.38 34.99
N GLN A 748 6.57 28.59 35.70
CA GLN A 748 5.26 28.88 35.09
C GLN A 748 5.27 30.09 34.14
N VAL A 749 6.07 31.11 34.44
CA VAL A 749 6.25 32.30 33.60
C VAL A 749 6.67 31.94 32.17
N LEU A 750 7.55 30.94 32.00
CA LEU A 750 8.04 30.52 30.69
C LEU A 750 7.05 29.64 29.93
N GLN A 751 6.07 29.04 30.61
CA GLN A 751 5.07 28.17 30.00
C GLN A 751 3.85 28.95 29.47
N GLN A 752 3.55 30.10 30.07
CA GLN A 752 2.37 30.91 29.76
C GLN A 752 2.67 32.02 28.73
N PRO A 753 1.64 32.61 28.10
CA PRO A 753 1.82 33.84 27.31
C PRO A 753 2.47 34.94 28.15
N PRO A 754 3.44 35.72 27.60
CA PRO A 754 3.82 35.83 26.19
C PRO A 754 4.91 34.86 25.71
N TYR A 755 5.51 34.04 26.59
CA TYR A 755 6.71 33.27 26.26
C TYR A 755 6.42 31.94 25.57
N LYS A 756 5.60 31.07 26.19
CA LYS A 756 5.24 29.74 25.66
C LYS A 756 6.45 28.93 25.14
N LEU A 757 7.45 28.70 26.00
CA LEU A 757 8.73 28.05 25.64
C LEU A 757 8.56 26.74 24.84
N PHE A 758 7.58 25.92 25.20
CA PHE A 758 7.35 24.60 24.60
C PHE A 758 6.48 24.60 23.34
N ASP A 759 6.04 25.76 22.84
CA ASP A 759 5.50 25.86 21.47
C ASP A 759 6.59 25.55 20.42
N THR A 760 7.86 25.67 20.80
CA THR A 760 9.00 25.23 19.99
C THR A 760 9.30 23.75 20.26
N LEU A 761 9.17 22.91 19.23
CA LEU A 761 9.51 21.48 19.29
C LEU A 761 10.98 21.26 19.71
N ALA A 762 11.17 20.52 20.80
CA ALA A 762 12.48 20.06 21.24
C ALA A 762 13.03 18.98 20.30
N VAL A 763 14.34 19.03 20.05
CA VAL A 763 15.03 18.00 19.28
C VAL A 763 15.43 16.89 20.26
N PRO A 764 14.91 15.65 20.13
CA PRO A 764 15.37 14.54 20.96
C PRO A 764 16.81 14.21 20.59
N LEU A 765 17.70 14.09 21.56
CA LEU A 765 19.10 13.72 21.40
C LEU A 765 19.24 12.27 21.88
N TYR A 766 19.48 11.35 20.94
CA TYR A 766 19.59 9.92 21.23
C TYR A 766 21.02 9.54 21.65
N PRO A 767 21.28 8.40 22.29
CA PRO A 767 22.63 7.99 22.68
C PRO A 767 23.53 7.64 21.49
N SER A 768 22.99 7.05 20.41
CA SER A 768 23.81 6.53 19.31
C SER A 768 24.51 7.66 18.54
N GLN A 769 25.79 7.47 18.19
CA GLN A 769 26.57 8.50 17.50
C GLN A 769 25.94 8.93 16.15
N GLN A 770 25.39 7.98 15.37
CA GLN A 770 24.73 8.31 14.10
C GLN A 770 23.45 9.12 14.31
N HIS A 771 22.63 8.76 15.31
CA HIS A 771 21.42 9.53 15.61
C HIS A 771 21.78 10.91 16.16
N ARG A 772 22.76 11.04 17.07
CA ARG A 772 23.25 12.34 17.56
C ARG A 772 23.66 13.25 16.40
N LYS A 773 24.49 12.76 15.47
CA LYS A 773 24.87 13.52 14.26
C LYS A 773 23.65 14.00 13.47
N CYS A 774 22.65 13.13 13.26
CA CYS A 774 21.40 13.47 12.57
C CYS A 774 20.56 14.52 13.34
N CYS A 775 20.43 14.37 14.66
CA CYS A 775 19.73 15.32 15.55
C CYS A 775 20.30 16.73 15.40
N LEU A 776 21.63 16.85 15.45
CA LEU A 776 22.34 18.12 15.44
C LEU A 776 22.33 18.80 14.06
N ALA A 777 22.39 18.03 12.97
CA ALA A 777 22.30 18.55 11.60
C ALA A 777 20.93 19.21 11.28
N ARG A 778 19.85 18.71 11.89
CA ARG A 778 18.45 19.13 11.60
C ARG A 778 18.16 20.61 11.95
N LYS A 779 18.86 21.22 12.91
CA LYS A 779 18.66 22.62 13.30
C LYS A 779 19.48 23.62 12.46
N GLY A 780 20.50 23.15 11.73
CA GLY A 780 21.29 24.02 10.83
C GLY A 780 20.61 24.32 9.49
N GLY A 781 19.72 23.44 9.03
CA GLY A 781 19.07 23.53 7.72
C GLY A 781 17.66 24.15 7.68
N ARG A 782 16.99 24.38 8.82
CA ARG A 782 15.68 25.07 8.81
C ARG A 782 15.88 26.57 8.63
N ARG A 783 15.36 27.11 7.52
CA ARG A 783 15.10 28.53 7.35
C ARG A 783 14.14 28.95 8.48
N VAL A 784 14.66 29.57 9.54
CA VAL A 784 13.83 30.28 10.51
C VAL A 784 13.30 31.49 9.74
N GLU A 785 12.04 31.40 9.29
CA GLU A 785 11.33 32.58 8.81
C GLU A 785 11.17 33.55 9.99
N PRO A 786 11.48 34.84 9.81
CA PRO A 786 11.24 35.83 10.85
C PRO A 786 9.74 35.89 11.12
N ALA A 787 9.37 35.89 12.40
CA ALA A 787 7.99 36.05 12.84
C ALA A 787 7.36 37.27 12.17
N ALA A 788 6.31 37.06 11.39
CA ALA A 788 5.53 38.14 10.79
C ALA A 788 4.94 39.04 11.90
N PRO A 789 4.86 40.36 11.68
CA PRO A 789 4.25 41.26 12.66
C PRO A 789 2.77 40.91 12.82
N ALA A 790 2.32 40.83 14.08
CA ALA A 790 0.92 40.65 14.41
C ALA A 790 0.09 41.80 13.84
N ALA A 791 -0.71 41.51 12.81
CA ALA A 791 -1.80 42.37 12.38
C ALA A 791 -3.09 41.82 13.02
N GLU A 792 -3.74 42.66 13.82
CA GLU A 792 -5.07 42.42 14.38
C GLU A 792 -6.07 42.16 13.24
N SER A 793 -6.66 40.96 13.22
CA SER A 793 -7.94 40.72 12.55
C SER A 793 -8.67 39.55 13.23
N PRO A 794 -10.01 39.62 13.38
CA PRO A 794 -10.78 38.71 14.21
C PRO A 794 -11.30 37.53 13.39
N GLU A 795 -10.47 36.51 13.15
CA GLU A 795 -10.93 35.22 12.61
C GLU A 795 -10.14 34.07 13.26
N VAL A 796 -10.31 33.89 14.57
CA VAL A 796 -9.83 32.71 15.31
C VAL A 796 -11.03 32.02 15.95
N GLU A 797 -11.81 31.32 15.14
CA GLU A 797 -12.83 30.37 15.63
C GLU A 797 -12.93 29.10 14.76
N LYS A 798 -11.90 28.80 13.95
CA LYS A 798 -11.87 27.59 13.10
C LYS A 798 -10.57 26.79 13.13
N ALA A 799 -9.66 27.09 14.06
CA ALA A 799 -8.40 26.35 14.26
C ALA A 799 -8.36 25.51 15.55
N GLU A 800 -9.50 25.31 16.24
CA GLU A 800 -9.59 24.44 17.43
C GLU A 800 -9.80 22.95 17.11
N GLY A 801 -9.92 22.56 15.83
CA GLY A 801 -10.18 21.18 15.41
C GLY A 801 -8.95 20.27 15.25
N ALA A 802 -7.72 20.75 15.49
CA ALA A 802 -6.49 19.98 15.24
C ALA A 802 -5.59 19.81 16.48
N TRP A 803 -6.03 20.27 17.65
CA TRP A 803 -5.29 20.19 18.92
C TRP A 803 -5.82 19.12 19.89
N ILE A 804 -6.83 18.34 19.50
CA ILE A 804 -7.37 17.23 20.28
C ILE A 804 -7.00 15.91 19.62
N GLY A 805 -5.74 15.51 19.75
CA GLY A 805 -5.24 14.23 19.24
C GLY A 805 -4.03 13.66 19.97
N MET A 806 -3.42 14.43 20.88
CA MET A 806 -2.22 14.02 21.61
C MET A 806 -2.32 14.14 23.14
N GLN A 807 -3.51 14.44 23.68
CA GLN A 807 -3.74 14.55 25.14
C GLN A 807 -4.72 13.51 25.72
N HIS A 808 -5.23 12.55 24.93
CA HIS A 808 -6.22 11.56 25.41
C HIS A 808 -5.67 10.16 25.73
N LEU A 809 -4.37 10.01 26.02
CA LEU A 809 -3.77 8.70 26.35
C LEU A 809 -3.00 8.64 27.68
N GLU A 810 -3.15 9.61 28.58
CA GLU A 810 -2.53 9.56 29.93
C GLU A 810 -3.49 9.85 31.09
N LEU A 811 -4.80 9.73 30.90
CA LEU A 811 -5.79 9.78 32.00
C LEU A 811 -6.89 8.75 31.74
N THR A 812 -6.68 7.52 32.22
CA THR A 812 -7.70 6.54 32.63
C THR A 812 -6.96 5.40 33.35
N ASP A 813 -6.57 5.66 34.60
CA ASP A 813 -6.43 4.63 35.62
C ASP A 813 -7.58 4.86 36.60
N ASP A 814 -8.66 4.11 36.38
CA ASP A 814 -9.48 3.41 37.37
C ASP A 814 -10.12 2.19 36.69
#